data_AF-A0AAP8U3N7-F1
#
_entry.id   AF-A0AAP8U3N7-F1
#
_cell.length_a   1.000
_cell.length_b   1.000
_cell.length_c   1.000
_cell.angle_alpha   90.00
_cell.angle_beta   90.00
_cell.angle_gamma   90.00
#
_symmetry.space_group_name_H-M   'P 1'
#
loop_
_entity.id
_entity.type
_entity.pdbx_description
1 polymer ?
#
loop_
_entity_poly.entity_id
_entity_poly.type
_entity_poly.pdbx_seq_one_letter_code
_entity_poly.pdbx_strand_id
1 'polypeptide(L)'
;MFKGYRKTCSICMFVVILFVSIIFPTAYTYSSPVKGVPLGPTDPKEVENFADQFFNQSHIKDQMAGAVFVVVRDGKILLNKGYGYSDLEKKIAVNPKHTVFPLASISKVFTSTGIMQLVEQGKLNLDEDIQNYLGDIKINNKTKYKLTMKHLLTNTTGFDFTDRLESIHNRSIQPISLEKYVKENMPSVVRKPGEAFRYDNFGFTLQGYILEKLSGKSFNHYITEHIYKPLKMENSSFLLTPKLKAKLATGYNANNQPFPIFLSNPIELPEGGMVSTGHDMAQFMMAHLNKGSFEGKTILKQDTAEKMHTIHYSVHPKIPNMAYGFETYYHSSHNKQFVIGKGGDIPGFHSWMWLLPEHKVGGFIVVNKDKEFREELFRAFMNRYYPLPKKEQSYMTSSPQQLKRFEGTYRDLRINPWITKITATSQGQLIAEDPMGKNILRQIDPLLFKDEKGAFLAFKKSDDGSIGYLQYHNTVSMAQKISPSKHFSDVSDSHPYATYIYGVQDFGVLQGDSNHAFRPLAPITRAEFASDFIRLIGVHTSTNPVAFTDSKNSPYGKEIQALVEADALKGTTTTTFEPNRPITRQEAAVIIFEVSKSLLNAQPANASLKGSVDPWANQAVQYVVSKGLYGPEVISSKNLIDYKAKEPLLRQEAAALLYNYAQLIFKK
;
A
#
# COMPACT_ATOMS: atom_id res chain seq x y z
N MET A 1 3.21 -29.12 -31.33
CA MET A 1 4.55 -28.79 -31.85
C MET A 1 4.95 -27.44 -31.26
N PHE A 2 5.53 -27.42 -30.05
CA PHE A 2 5.90 -26.20 -29.33
C PHE A 2 7.42 -26.04 -29.36
N LYS A 3 7.92 -25.11 -30.17
CA LYS A 3 9.31 -24.67 -30.13
C LYS A 3 9.36 -23.15 -29.97
N GLY A 4 10.05 -22.73 -28.92
CA GLY A 4 10.94 -21.57 -28.94
C GLY A 4 10.31 -20.19 -28.95
N TYR A 5 9.93 -19.69 -27.76
CA TYR A 5 10.06 -18.27 -27.44
C TYR A 5 10.65 -18.13 -26.04
N ARG A 6 11.99 -18.08 -25.96
CA ARG A 6 12.70 -17.45 -24.84
C ARG A 6 12.76 -15.96 -25.16
N LYS A 7 11.84 -15.18 -24.59
CA LYS A 7 12.01 -13.73 -24.45
C LYS A 7 11.96 -13.40 -22.97
N THR A 8 12.98 -12.66 -22.53
CA THR A 8 13.17 -12.09 -21.20
C THR A 8 11.88 -11.47 -20.70
N CYS A 9 11.31 -12.07 -19.66
CA CYS A 9 10.08 -11.65 -19.02
C CYS A 9 10.48 -10.68 -17.90
N SER A 10 10.20 -9.39 -18.07
CA SER A 10 10.28 -8.41 -16.98
C SER A 10 9.03 -8.55 -16.12
N ILE A 11 9.21 -8.83 -14.83
CA ILE A 11 8.18 -9.35 -13.91
C ILE A 11 8.14 -8.48 -12.66
N CYS A 12 6.95 -8.05 -12.21
CA CYS A 12 6.75 -7.30 -10.95
C CYS A 12 5.53 -7.79 -10.16
N MET A 13 5.61 -7.63 -8.84
CA MET A 13 4.59 -7.93 -7.83
C MET A 13 4.70 -6.90 -6.67
N PHE A 14 3.90 -7.05 -5.61
CA PHE A 14 3.32 -5.98 -4.80
C PHE A 14 4.22 -5.48 -3.67
N VAL A 15 4.56 -4.20 -3.75
CA VAL A 15 4.41 -3.25 -2.65
C VAL A 15 3.67 -2.07 -3.24
N VAL A 16 2.68 -1.53 -2.50
CA VAL A 16 2.15 -0.19 -2.84
C VAL A 16 3.28 0.80 -2.57
N ILE A 17 4.18 0.96 -3.55
CA ILE A 17 5.11 2.07 -3.56
C ILE A 17 4.26 3.28 -3.95
N LEU A 18 3.99 4.13 -2.97
CA LEU A 18 3.38 5.43 -3.19
C LEU A 18 4.27 6.21 -4.18
N PHE A 19 3.84 6.29 -5.43
CA PHE A 19 4.38 7.24 -6.39
C PHE A 19 3.95 8.65 -6.00
N VAL A 20 4.70 9.29 -5.11
CA VAL A 20 4.53 10.73 -4.85
C VAL A 20 5.24 11.49 -5.98
N SER A 21 4.52 12.02 -6.95
CA SER A 21 5.11 12.89 -7.96
C SER A 21 5.53 14.23 -7.33
N ILE A 22 6.79 14.63 -7.49
CA ILE A 22 7.23 16.00 -7.21
C ILE A 22 6.80 16.83 -8.42
N ILE A 23 5.73 17.61 -8.28
CA ILE A 23 5.26 18.52 -9.32
C ILE A 23 5.97 19.88 -9.15
N PHE A 24 6.63 20.35 -10.20
CA PHE A 24 7.06 21.75 -10.31
C PHE A 24 5.83 22.64 -10.53
N PRO A 25 5.68 23.76 -9.82
CA PRO A 25 4.53 24.63 -10.02
C PRO A 25 4.60 25.27 -11.42
N THR A 26 3.81 24.76 -12.36
CA THR A 26 3.43 25.53 -13.55
C THR A 26 2.42 26.58 -13.09
N ALA A 27 2.77 27.85 -13.31
CA ALA A 27 1.91 28.97 -12.98
C ALA A 27 0.69 28.97 -13.92
N TYR A 28 -0.40 28.32 -13.51
CA TYR A 28 -1.71 28.55 -14.10
C TYR A 28 -2.24 29.89 -13.58
N THR A 29 -2.54 30.81 -14.50
CA THR A 29 -3.28 32.04 -14.22
C THR A 29 -4.72 31.67 -13.91
N TYR A 30 -5.06 31.64 -12.62
CA TYR A 30 -6.43 31.42 -12.17
C TYR A 30 -7.29 32.65 -12.48
N SER A 31 -8.36 32.46 -13.25
CA SER A 31 -9.45 33.45 -13.30
C SER A 31 -10.24 33.38 -11.99
N SER A 32 -10.62 34.54 -11.46
CA SER A 32 -11.46 34.63 -10.25
C SER A 32 -12.83 33.99 -10.52
N PRO A 33 -13.49 33.37 -9.51
CA PRO A 33 -14.80 32.78 -9.68
C PRO A 33 -15.82 33.84 -10.12
N VAL A 34 -16.52 33.56 -11.22
CA VAL A 34 -17.64 34.38 -11.71
C VAL A 34 -18.79 34.24 -10.70
N LYS A 35 -19.24 35.35 -10.12
CA LYS A 35 -20.43 35.38 -9.25
C LYS A 35 -21.65 34.83 -10.01
N GLY A 36 -22.35 33.86 -9.43
CA GLY A 36 -23.64 33.35 -9.95
C GLY A 36 -23.60 31.96 -10.59
N VAL A 37 -22.44 31.30 -10.69
CA VAL A 37 -22.36 29.91 -11.18
C VAL A 37 -22.62 28.93 -10.02
N PRO A 38 -23.52 27.94 -10.16
CA PRO A 38 -23.69 26.88 -9.16
C PRO A 38 -22.37 26.17 -8.87
N LEU A 39 -22.11 25.83 -7.60
CA LEU A 39 -20.96 25.00 -7.26
C LEU A 39 -21.11 23.60 -7.88
N GLY A 40 -20.00 23.02 -8.31
CA GLY A 40 -19.95 21.71 -8.95
C GLY A 40 -20.17 21.71 -10.47
N PRO A 41 -19.86 20.60 -11.15
CA PRO A 41 -20.12 20.44 -12.59
C PRO A 41 -21.62 20.35 -12.88
N THR A 42 -22.15 21.07 -13.87
CA THR A 42 -23.61 21.01 -14.19
C THR A 42 -23.90 20.75 -15.67
N ASP A 43 -22.96 21.05 -16.56
CA ASP A 43 -23.12 20.92 -18.02
C ASP A 43 -22.20 19.81 -18.56
N PRO A 44 -22.76 18.73 -19.15
CA PRO A 44 -21.97 17.67 -19.79
C PRO A 44 -20.92 18.17 -20.79
N LYS A 45 -21.24 19.21 -21.58
CA LYS A 45 -20.30 19.71 -22.60
C LYS A 45 -19.12 20.43 -21.97
N GLU A 46 -19.38 21.21 -20.92
CA GLU A 46 -18.32 21.85 -20.15
C GLU A 46 -17.41 20.82 -19.46
N VAL A 47 -17.99 19.78 -18.87
CA VAL A 47 -17.21 18.71 -18.22
C VAL A 47 -16.35 17.95 -19.23
N GLU A 48 -16.90 17.67 -20.42
CA GLU A 48 -16.13 17.09 -21.53
C GLU A 48 -14.97 18.00 -21.94
N ASN A 49 -15.20 19.31 -22.07
CA ASN A 49 -14.13 20.26 -22.43
C ASN A 49 -13.03 20.31 -21.35
N PHE A 50 -13.40 20.31 -20.06
CA PHE A 50 -12.45 20.23 -18.95
C PHE A 50 -11.58 18.97 -19.05
N ALA A 51 -12.22 17.81 -19.24
CA ALA A 51 -11.53 16.54 -19.33
C ALA A 51 -10.62 16.48 -20.57
N ASP A 52 -11.11 16.91 -21.74
CA ASP A 52 -10.35 16.93 -22.97
C ASP A 52 -9.14 17.87 -22.88
N GLN A 53 -9.26 19.02 -22.21
CA GLN A 53 -8.13 19.91 -21.96
C GLN A 53 -7.09 19.26 -21.04
N PHE A 54 -7.52 18.56 -19.99
CA PHE A 54 -6.62 17.85 -19.09
C PHE A 54 -5.86 16.73 -19.81
N PHE A 55 -6.58 15.82 -20.46
CA PHE A 55 -6.00 14.66 -21.13
C PHE A 55 -5.25 15.02 -22.43
N ASN A 56 -5.39 16.24 -22.96
CA ASN A 56 -4.61 16.68 -24.11
C ASN A 56 -3.21 17.21 -23.77
N GLN A 57 -2.92 17.48 -22.50
CA GLN A 57 -1.59 17.92 -22.05
C GLN A 57 -0.54 16.85 -22.36
N SER A 58 0.62 17.26 -22.87
CA SER A 58 1.67 16.34 -23.33
C SER A 58 2.16 15.44 -22.20
N HIS A 59 2.41 15.99 -21.01
CA HIS A 59 2.87 15.20 -19.87
C HIS A 59 1.83 14.20 -19.38
N ILE A 60 0.54 14.47 -19.54
CA ILE A 60 -0.54 13.53 -19.20
C ILE A 60 -0.61 12.40 -20.25
N LYS A 61 -0.50 12.73 -21.54
CA LYS A 61 -0.46 11.73 -22.61
C LYS A 61 0.71 10.76 -22.45
N ASP A 62 1.88 11.24 -22.05
CA ASP A 62 3.06 10.39 -21.83
C ASP A 62 2.90 9.45 -20.61
N GLN A 63 1.99 9.79 -19.69
CA GLN A 63 1.73 9.04 -18.47
C GLN A 63 0.60 8.01 -18.60
N MET A 64 -0.07 7.88 -19.75
CA MET A 64 -1.07 6.84 -19.95
C MET A 64 -0.85 6.07 -21.25
N ALA A 65 -1.19 4.78 -21.24
CA ALA A 65 -1.48 4.07 -22.49
C ALA A 65 -2.93 4.38 -22.92
N GLY A 66 -3.84 4.34 -21.96
CA GLY A 66 -5.22 4.76 -22.04
C GLY A 66 -5.84 4.95 -20.65
N ALA A 67 -7.02 5.55 -20.63
CA ALA A 67 -7.77 5.83 -19.42
C ALA A 67 -9.27 5.86 -19.68
N VAL A 68 -10.07 5.62 -18.63
CA VAL A 68 -11.48 5.97 -18.61
C VAL A 68 -11.70 7.03 -17.54
N PHE A 69 -12.41 8.11 -17.87
CA PHE A 69 -12.84 9.12 -16.91
C PHE A 69 -14.35 9.30 -16.95
N VAL A 70 -14.96 9.30 -15.77
CA VAL A 70 -16.39 9.35 -15.54
C VAL A 70 -16.71 10.46 -14.54
N VAL A 71 -17.75 11.24 -14.83
CA VAL A 71 -18.33 12.22 -13.90
C VAL A 71 -19.83 12.01 -13.86
N VAL A 72 -20.40 11.89 -12.66
CA VAL A 72 -21.84 11.79 -12.43
C VAL A 72 -22.31 12.93 -11.53
N ARG A 73 -23.54 13.38 -11.74
CA ARG A 73 -24.23 14.34 -10.87
C ARG A 73 -25.73 14.09 -10.87
N ASP A 74 -26.36 14.19 -9.70
CA ASP A 74 -27.82 14.18 -9.55
C ASP A 74 -28.50 12.99 -10.27
N GLY A 75 -27.89 11.81 -10.15
CA GLY A 75 -28.39 10.58 -10.79
C GLY A 75 -28.21 10.51 -12.32
N LYS A 76 -27.36 11.37 -12.89
CA LYS A 76 -27.05 11.42 -14.33
C LYS A 76 -25.55 11.31 -14.59
N ILE A 77 -25.20 10.72 -15.72
CA ILE A 77 -23.83 10.71 -16.24
C ILE A 77 -23.59 12.04 -16.98
N LEU A 78 -22.64 12.85 -16.50
CA LEU A 78 -22.18 14.06 -17.19
C LEU A 78 -21.04 13.76 -18.16
N LEU A 79 -20.19 12.78 -17.83
CA LEU A 79 -19.11 12.31 -18.70
C LEU A 79 -18.91 10.81 -18.49
N ASN A 80 -18.68 10.08 -19.59
CA ASN A 80 -18.21 8.70 -19.58
C ASN A 80 -17.36 8.49 -20.84
N LYS A 81 -16.07 8.81 -20.75
CA LYS A 81 -15.18 8.94 -21.92
C LYS A 81 -13.89 8.13 -21.75
N GLY A 82 -13.49 7.48 -22.84
CA GLY A 82 -12.21 6.78 -22.95
C GLY A 82 -11.17 7.65 -23.66
N TYR A 83 -9.93 7.57 -23.18
CA TYR A 83 -8.76 8.25 -23.75
C TYR A 83 -7.68 7.20 -24.06
N GLY A 84 -6.90 7.42 -25.12
CA GLY A 84 -5.83 6.51 -25.51
C GLY A 84 -6.30 5.09 -25.88
N TYR A 85 -5.48 4.10 -25.55
CA TYR A 85 -5.64 2.71 -25.98
C TYR A 85 -5.74 1.72 -24.81
N SER A 86 -6.65 0.77 -24.92
CA SER A 86 -6.70 -0.40 -24.04
C SER A 86 -5.62 -1.42 -24.39
N ASP A 87 -5.13 -1.40 -25.64
CA ASP A 87 -4.03 -2.21 -26.14
C ASP A 87 -3.19 -1.36 -27.11
N LEU A 88 -1.97 -1.00 -26.70
CA LEU A 88 -1.02 -0.20 -27.49
C LEU A 88 -0.55 -0.90 -28.75
N GLU A 89 -0.35 -2.22 -28.70
CA GLU A 89 0.18 -2.99 -29.83
C GLU A 89 -0.88 -3.08 -30.95
N LYS A 90 -2.11 -3.40 -30.57
CA LYS A 90 -3.25 -3.51 -31.49
C LYS A 90 -3.93 -2.18 -31.79
N LYS A 91 -3.52 -1.10 -31.12
CA LYS A 91 -4.14 0.24 -31.17
C LYS A 91 -5.67 0.20 -30.95
N ILE A 92 -6.11 -0.63 -30.01
CA ILE A 92 -7.54 -0.71 -29.66
C ILE A 92 -7.86 0.46 -28.74
N ALA A 93 -8.73 1.37 -29.17
CA ALA A 93 -9.14 2.52 -28.39
C ALA A 93 -9.90 2.11 -27.13
N VAL A 94 -9.74 2.87 -26.04
CA VAL A 94 -10.51 2.65 -24.83
C VAL A 94 -11.99 2.96 -25.08
N ASN A 95 -12.86 1.99 -24.84
CA ASN A 95 -14.31 2.15 -24.86
C ASN A 95 -14.84 2.15 -23.42
N PRO A 96 -15.43 3.25 -22.93
CA PRO A 96 -15.81 3.37 -21.53
C PRO A 96 -16.97 2.45 -21.08
N LYS A 97 -17.72 1.86 -22.03
CA LYS A 97 -18.79 0.87 -21.76
C LYS A 97 -18.31 -0.57 -21.88
N HIS A 98 -17.20 -0.82 -22.58
CA HIS A 98 -16.81 -2.18 -22.98
C HIS A 98 -15.41 -2.59 -22.54
N THR A 99 -14.46 -1.66 -22.49
CA THR A 99 -13.10 -1.96 -22.02
C THR A 99 -13.15 -2.22 -20.52
N VAL A 100 -12.74 -3.43 -20.15
CA VAL A 100 -12.70 -3.90 -18.77
C VAL A 100 -11.34 -3.60 -18.16
N PHE A 101 -11.31 -3.06 -16.96
CA PHE A 101 -10.09 -2.78 -16.21
C PHE A 101 -10.14 -3.48 -14.85
N PRO A 102 -9.02 -4.04 -14.36
CA PRO A 102 -8.84 -4.31 -12.94
C PRO A 102 -8.94 -3.01 -12.15
N LEU A 103 -9.73 -3.01 -11.07
CA LEU A 103 -9.95 -1.83 -10.23
C LEU A 103 -9.22 -1.88 -8.89
N ALA A 104 -8.47 -2.95 -8.62
CA ALA A 104 -7.68 -3.10 -7.42
C ALA A 104 -8.54 -2.79 -6.16
N SER A 105 -8.02 -1.96 -5.24
CA SER A 105 -8.65 -1.70 -3.94
C SER A 105 -10.00 -0.97 -3.97
N ILE A 106 -10.51 -0.48 -5.12
CA ILE A 106 -11.92 -0.06 -5.23
C ILE A 106 -12.86 -1.23 -4.88
N SER A 107 -12.42 -2.47 -5.11
CA SER A 107 -13.08 -3.72 -4.68
C SER A 107 -13.58 -3.68 -3.23
N LYS A 108 -12.82 -3.04 -2.33
CA LYS A 108 -13.10 -2.97 -0.89
C LYS A 108 -14.42 -2.27 -0.57
N VAL A 109 -14.84 -1.33 -1.41
CA VAL A 109 -16.14 -0.63 -1.25
C VAL A 109 -17.28 -1.62 -1.49
N PHE A 110 -17.19 -2.47 -2.51
CA PHE A 110 -18.19 -3.50 -2.80
C PHE A 110 -18.28 -4.54 -1.68
N THR A 111 -17.12 -4.98 -1.17
CA THR A 111 -17.04 -5.88 0.00
C THR A 111 -17.73 -5.26 1.22
N SER A 112 -17.46 -3.98 1.50
CA SER A 112 -18.09 -3.25 2.61
C SER A 112 -19.59 -3.09 2.43
N THR A 113 -20.06 -2.81 1.21
CA THR A 113 -21.49 -2.75 0.88
C THR A 113 -22.17 -4.08 1.16
N GLY A 114 -21.55 -5.21 0.77
CA GLY A 114 -22.04 -6.55 1.10
C GLY A 114 -22.13 -6.82 2.60
N ILE A 115 -21.10 -6.45 3.37
CA ILE A 115 -21.12 -6.54 4.85
C ILE A 115 -22.27 -5.72 5.44
N MET A 116 -22.46 -4.49 4.98
CA MET A 116 -23.52 -3.63 5.49
C MET A 116 -24.92 -4.13 5.13
N GLN A 117 -25.09 -4.85 4.00
CA GLN A 117 -26.33 -5.58 3.72
C GLN A 117 -26.59 -6.71 4.73
N LEU A 118 -25.55 -7.41 5.20
CA LEU A 118 -25.72 -8.41 6.28
C LEU A 118 -26.11 -7.77 7.62
N VAL A 119 -25.63 -6.55 7.89
CA VAL A 119 -26.06 -5.76 9.05
C VAL A 119 -27.55 -5.44 8.94
N GLU A 120 -28.02 -5.00 7.78
CA GLU A 120 -29.45 -4.73 7.55
C GLU A 120 -30.34 -5.96 7.71
N GLN A 121 -29.81 -7.13 7.37
CA GLN A 121 -30.49 -8.43 7.52
C GLN A 121 -30.46 -8.95 8.97
N GLY A 122 -29.80 -8.26 9.90
CA GLY A 122 -29.62 -8.71 11.28
C GLY A 122 -28.70 -9.92 11.43
N LYS A 123 -27.97 -10.30 10.38
CA LYS A 123 -27.06 -11.46 10.38
C LYS A 123 -25.69 -11.11 10.97
N LEU A 124 -25.35 -9.83 11.01
CA LEU A 124 -24.09 -9.34 11.54
C LEU A 124 -24.32 -8.11 12.41
N ASN A 125 -23.73 -8.11 13.60
CA ASN A 125 -23.62 -6.93 14.45
C ASN A 125 -22.18 -6.38 14.36
N LEU A 126 -22.07 -5.08 14.09
CA LEU A 126 -20.79 -4.38 13.88
C LEU A 126 -19.89 -4.36 15.11
N ASP A 127 -20.47 -4.42 16.30
CA ASP A 127 -19.77 -4.29 17.57
C ASP A 127 -19.50 -5.65 18.23
N GLU A 128 -20.03 -6.75 17.71
CA GLU A 128 -19.74 -8.10 18.21
C GLU A 128 -18.31 -8.53 17.85
N ASP A 129 -17.78 -9.47 18.64
CA ASP A 129 -16.50 -10.10 18.32
C ASP A 129 -16.62 -10.89 17.02
N ILE A 130 -15.74 -10.63 16.05
CA ILE A 130 -15.78 -11.31 14.75
C ILE A 130 -15.51 -12.81 14.87
N GLN A 131 -14.89 -13.28 15.96
CA GLN A 131 -14.67 -14.70 16.22
C GLN A 131 -15.97 -15.50 16.15
N ASN A 132 -17.12 -14.88 16.48
CA ASN A 132 -18.45 -15.49 16.41
C ASN A 132 -18.91 -15.80 14.97
N TYR A 133 -18.29 -15.20 13.95
CA TYR A 133 -18.68 -15.35 12.54
C TYR A 133 -17.71 -16.23 11.73
N LEU A 134 -16.68 -16.81 12.36
CA LEU A 134 -15.58 -17.50 11.67
C LEU A 134 -15.63 -19.03 11.75
N GLY A 135 -16.61 -19.60 12.46
CA GLY A 135 -16.68 -21.05 12.68
C GLY A 135 -15.42 -21.59 13.35
N ASP A 136 -14.73 -22.50 12.66
CA ASP A 136 -13.55 -23.20 13.19
C ASP A 136 -12.24 -22.40 13.05
N ILE A 137 -12.24 -21.31 12.29
CA ILE A 137 -11.04 -20.46 12.15
C ILE A 137 -10.87 -19.64 13.43
N LYS A 138 -9.71 -19.80 14.09
CA LYS A 138 -9.37 -19.11 15.33
C LYS A 138 -8.48 -17.90 15.07
N ILE A 139 -8.80 -16.78 15.69
CA ILE A 139 -7.96 -15.58 15.70
C ILE A 139 -7.01 -15.68 16.88
N ASN A 140 -5.71 -15.59 16.63
CA ASN A 140 -4.72 -15.43 17.70
C ASN A 140 -4.73 -13.97 18.19
N ASN A 141 -5.65 -13.65 19.09
CA ASN A 141 -5.73 -12.32 19.68
C ASN A 141 -4.87 -12.25 20.94
N LYS A 142 -3.73 -11.56 20.87
CA LYS A 142 -2.81 -11.36 22.00
C LYS A 142 -3.25 -10.21 22.93
N THR A 143 -4.41 -9.63 22.69
CA THR A 143 -4.96 -8.51 23.47
C THR A 143 -6.20 -8.96 24.24
N LYS A 144 -6.59 -8.17 25.25
CA LYS A 144 -7.84 -8.38 26.01
C LYS A 144 -9.09 -7.81 25.33
N TYR A 145 -8.96 -7.21 24.16
CA TYR A 145 -10.01 -6.45 23.50
C TYR A 145 -10.55 -7.21 22.29
N LYS A 146 -11.88 -7.22 22.13
CA LYS A 146 -12.54 -7.84 20.97
C LYS A 146 -12.13 -7.18 19.66
N LEU A 147 -11.92 -8.01 18.64
CA LEU A 147 -11.80 -7.56 17.25
C LEU A 147 -13.21 -7.56 16.66
N THR A 148 -13.68 -6.44 16.12
CA THR A 148 -15.07 -6.29 15.65
C THR A 148 -15.11 -5.99 14.14
N MET A 149 -16.28 -6.12 13.53
CA MET A 149 -16.45 -5.78 12.11
C MET A 149 -16.19 -4.28 11.86
N LYS A 150 -16.51 -3.41 12.83
CA LYS A 150 -16.14 -1.99 12.78
C LYS A 150 -14.63 -1.78 12.63
N HIS A 151 -13.81 -2.57 13.32
CA HIS A 151 -12.35 -2.48 13.20
C HIS A 151 -11.84 -2.92 11.83
N LEU A 152 -12.46 -3.95 11.22
CA LEU A 152 -12.15 -4.38 9.85
C LEU A 152 -12.52 -3.30 8.83
N LEU A 153 -13.74 -2.75 8.92
CA LEU A 153 -14.25 -1.72 8.00
C LEU A 153 -13.44 -0.41 8.05
N THR A 154 -12.72 -0.16 9.14
CA THR A 154 -11.95 1.07 9.38
C THR A 154 -10.45 0.87 9.39
N ASN A 155 -9.93 -0.31 9.01
CA ASN A 155 -8.48 -0.60 9.03
C ASN A 155 -7.83 -0.30 10.40
N THR A 156 -8.52 -0.63 11.49
CA THR A 156 -8.04 -0.43 12.88
C THR A 156 -7.95 -1.77 13.62
N THR A 157 -7.59 -2.83 12.90
CA THR A 157 -7.66 -4.22 13.37
C THR A 157 -6.70 -4.55 14.50
N GLY A 158 -5.56 -3.84 14.58
CA GLY A 158 -4.47 -4.25 15.46
C GLY A 158 -3.69 -5.47 14.95
N PHE A 159 -3.93 -5.91 13.71
CA PHE A 159 -3.16 -7.00 13.08
C PHE A 159 -1.69 -6.65 12.96
N ASP A 160 -0.84 -7.67 13.09
CA ASP A 160 0.60 -7.62 12.82
C ASP A 160 0.88 -7.42 11.30
N PHE A 161 2.03 -7.88 10.79
CA PHE A 161 2.29 -7.90 9.34
C PHE A 161 1.27 -8.77 8.61
N THR A 162 0.73 -8.23 7.51
CA THR A 162 -0.30 -8.90 6.68
C THR A 162 0.04 -8.92 5.19
N ASP A 163 0.95 -8.05 4.75
CA ASP A 163 1.47 -8.03 3.37
C ASP A 163 2.41 -9.24 3.16
N ARG A 164 2.44 -9.83 1.96
CA ARG A 164 3.24 -11.05 1.67
C ARG A 164 4.18 -10.82 0.50
N LEU A 165 5.27 -11.61 0.47
CA LEU A 165 6.04 -11.81 -0.76
C LEU A 165 5.31 -12.81 -1.65
N GLU A 166 5.21 -12.54 -2.95
CA GLU A 166 4.92 -13.59 -3.93
C GLU A 166 6.12 -13.90 -4.81
N SER A 167 6.10 -15.13 -5.32
CA SER A 167 6.97 -15.62 -6.38
C SER A 167 6.87 -14.78 -7.64
N ILE A 168 8.03 -14.45 -8.21
CA ILE A 168 8.11 -13.88 -9.56
C ILE A 168 8.10 -14.97 -10.66
N HIS A 169 8.41 -16.24 -10.35
CA HIS A 169 8.58 -17.29 -11.37
C HIS A 169 7.43 -18.28 -11.46
N ASN A 170 6.68 -18.50 -10.38
CA ASN A 170 5.68 -19.55 -10.24
C ASN A 170 4.29 -18.96 -10.01
N ARG A 171 3.70 -18.40 -11.08
CA ARG A 171 2.35 -17.81 -11.08
C ARG A 171 1.25 -18.81 -11.39
N SER A 172 1.59 -20.08 -11.59
CA SER A 172 0.60 -21.17 -11.59
C SER A 172 0.23 -21.54 -10.16
N ILE A 173 -0.26 -20.56 -9.40
CA ILE A 173 -0.87 -20.86 -8.11
C ILE A 173 -2.18 -21.56 -8.46
N GLN A 174 -2.32 -22.82 -8.04
CA GLN A 174 -3.61 -23.48 -8.08
C GLN A 174 -4.58 -22.61 -7.26
N PRO A 175 -5.63 -22.04 -7.88
CA PRO A 175 -6.51 -21.12 -7.18
C PRO A 175 -7.09 -21.82 -5.96
N ILE A 176 -6.92 -21.23 -4.77
CA ILE A 176 -7.54 -21.74 -3.55
C ILE A 176 -8.85 -21.02 -3.23
N SER A 177 -9.71 -21.67 -2.44
CA SER A 177 -10.92 -21.05 -1.92
C SER A 177 -10.59 -19.92 -0.95
N LEU A 178 -11.54 -18.99 -0.79
CA LEU A 178 -11.43 -17.88 0.15
C LEU A 178 -11.29 -18.37 1.59
N GLU A 179 -12.06 -19.40 1.98
CA GLU A 179 -11.93 -20.07 3.29
C GLU A 179 -10.52 -20.60 3.55
N LYS A 180 -9.96 -21.35 2.58
CA LYS A 180 -8.62 -21.92 2.71
C LYS A 180 -7.58 -20.82 2.87
N TYR A 181 -7.68 -19.75 2.07
CA TYR A 181 -6.78 -18.60 2.17
C TYR A 181 -6.88 -17.92 3.54
N VAL A 182 -8.09 -17.66 4.06
CA VAL A 182 -8.25 -17.04 5.39
C VAL A 182 -7.70 -17.94 6.49
N LYS A 183 -7.96 -19.24 6.43
CA LYS A 183 -7.47 -20.21 7.41
C LYS A 183 -5.95 -20.29 7.44
N GLU A 184 -5.31 -20.28 6.28
CA GLU A 184 -3.85 -20.38 6.15
C GLU A 184 -3.14 -19.07 6.45
N ASN A 185 -3.81 -17.92 6.44
CA ASN A 185 -3.14 -16.60 6.49
C ASN A 185 -3.68 -15.66 7.56
N MET A 186 -4.42 -16.18 8.54
CA MET A 186 -4.96 -15.38 9.64
C MET A 186 -3.82 -14.76 10.48
N PRO A 187 -3.68 -13.42 10.50
CA PRO A 187 -2.66 -12.75 11.30
C PRO A 187 -3.03 -12.76 12.79
N SER A 188 -2.03 -12.52 13.64
CA SER A 188 -2.27 -12.27 15.05
C SER A 188 -2.71 -10.82 15.28
N VAL A 189 -3.59 -10.60 16.25
CA VAL A 189 -3.89 -9.24 16.77
C VAL A 189 -2.88 -8.93 17.86
N VAL A 190 -2.03 -7.93 17.63
CA VAL A 190 -0.89 -7.59 18.50
C VAL A 190 -0.98 -6.19 19.10
N ARG A 191 -1.96 -5.39 18.66
CA ARG A 191 -2.29 -4.06 19.21
C ARG A 191 -3.78 -3.97 19.50
N LYS A 192 -4.18 -3.09 20.40
CA LYS A 192 -5.60 -2.89 20.75
C LYS A 192 -6.39 -2.52 19.48
N PRO A 193 -7.41 -3.32 19.08
CA PRO A 193 -8.29 -2.94 17.99
C PRO A 193 -8.96 -1.57 18.24
N GLY A 194 -9.07 -0.74 17.21
CA GLY A 194 -9.54 0.64 17.27
C GLY A 194 -8.47 1.67 17.67
N GLU A 195 -7.28 1.24 18.11
CA GLU A 195 -6.24 2.15 18.62
C GLU A 195 -5.48 2.89 17.51
N ALA A 196 -5.17 2.25 16.40
CA ALA A 196 -4.39 2.88 15.34
C ALA A 196 -4.86 2.44 13.97
N PHE A 197 -4.83 3.38 13.02
CA PHE A 197 -5.10 3.10 11.62
C PHE A 197 -3.86 2.51 10.95
N ARG A 198 -4.06 1.36 10.30
CA ARG A 198 -3.08 0.68 9.47
C ARG A 198 -3.86 -0.01 8.34
N TYR A 199 -3.71 0.49 7.11
CA TYR A 199 -4.39 -0.09 5.96
C TYR A 199 -4.08 -1.58 5.82
N ASP A 200 -5.13 -2.40 5.64
CA ASP A 200 -4.99 -3.85 5.71
C ASP A 200 -5.81 -4.59 4.65
N ASN A 201 -5.09 -5.19 3.71
CA ASN A 201 -5.65 -6.02 2.65
C ASN A 201 -6.30 -7.31 3.19
N PHE A 202 -5.69 -7.95 4.18
CA PHE A 202 -6.25 -9.15 4.81
C PHE A 202 -7.55 -8.82 5.54
N GLY A 203 -7.66 -7.65 6.15
CA GLY A 203 -8.87 -7.19 6.81
C GLY A 203 -10.11 -7.21 5.91
N PHE A 204 -9.97 -6.84 4.63
CA PHE A 204 -11.06 -6.92 3.65
C PHE A 204 -11.26 -8.31 3.06
N THR A 205 -10.20 -9.12 2.97
CA THR A 205 -10.33 -10.54 2.62
C THR A 205 -11.17 -11.28 3.66
N LEU A 206 -10.93 -11.01 4.94
CA LEU A 206 -11.70 -11.57 6.06
C LEU A 206 -13.16 -11.12 6.03
N GLN A 207 -13.44 -9.87 5.67
CA GLN A 207 -14.81 -9.39 5.43
C GLN A 207 -15.51 -10.20 4.34
N GLY A 208 -14.86 -10.45 3.21
CA GLY A 208 -15.46 -11.25 2.15
C GLY A 208 -15.71 -12.71 2.56
N TYR A 209 -14.84 -13.31 3.38
CA TYR A 209 -15.07 -14.64 3.93
C TYR A 209 -16.28 -14.66 4.88
N ILE A 210 -16.39 -13.67 5.77
CA ILE A 210 -17.56 -13.53 6.66
C ILE A 210 -18.85 -13.36 5.84
N LEU A 211 -18.80 -12.59 4.75
CA LEU A 211 -19.92 -12.44 3.81
C LEU A 211 -20.34 -13.80 3.23
N GLU A 212 -19.38 -14.56 2.71
CA GLU A 212 -19.61 -15.91 2.17
C GLU A 212 -20.22 -16.83 3.23
N LYS A 213 -19.66 -16.82 4.45
CA LYS A 213 -20.10 -17.68 5.54
C LYS A 213 -21.52 -17.40 6.00
N LEU A 214 -21.87 -16.12 6.19
CA LEU A 214 -23.17 -15.72 6.72
C LEU A 214 -24.27 -15.67 5.66
N SER A 215 -23.91 -15.54 4.39
CA SER A 215 -24.86 -15.58 3.28
C SER A 215 -25.14 -16.99 2.77
N GLY A 216 -24.19 -17.93 2.93
CA GLY A 216 -24.25 -19.27 2.35
C GLY A 216 -24.02 -19.29 0.83
N LYS A 217 -23.55 -18.19 0.24
CA LYS A 217 -23.22 -18.04 -1.19
C LYS A 217 -21.75 -17.70 -1.33
N SER A 218 -21.10 -18.09 -2.43
CA SER A 218 -19.74 -17.58 -2.69
C SER A 218 -19.73 -16.07 -2.74
N PHE A 219 -18.62 -15.45 -2.34
CA PHE A 219 -18.49 -14.00 -2.28
C PHE A 219 -18.89 -13.32 -3.61
N ASN A 220 -18.38 -13.79 -4.76
CA ASN A 220 -18.71 -13.23 -6.08
C ASN A 220 -20.19 -13.42 -6.42
N HIS A 221 -20.79 -14.56 -6.07
CA HIS A 221 -22.22 -14.78 -6.31
C HIS A 221 -23.05 -13.78 -5.52
N TYR A 222 -22.77 -13.61 -4.23
CA TYR A 222 -23.49 -12.66 -3.38
C TYR A 222 -23.43 -11.24 -3.95
N ILE A 223 -22.23 -10.75 -4.27
CA ILE A 223 -22.05 -9.40 -4.84
C ILE A 223 -22.77 -9.27 -6.19
N THR A 224 -22.72 -10.31 -7.03
CA THR A 224 -23.40 -10.30 -8.33
C THR A 224 -24.91 -10.14 -8.17
N GLU A 225 -25.52 -10.88 -7.24
CA GLU A 225 -26.97 -10.88 -7.04
C GLU A 225 -27.47 -9.63 -6.33
N HIS A 226 -26.76 -9.19 -5.30
CA HIS A 226 -27.23 -8.14 -4.38
C HIS A 226 -26.70 -6.74 -4.72
N ILE A 227 -25.71 -6.62 -5.62
CA ILE A 227 -25.16 -5.34 -6.05
C ILE A 227 -25.15 -5.22 -7.58
N TYR A 228 -24.46 -6.09 -8.31
CA TYR A 228 -24.29 -5.89 -9.76
C TYR A 228 -25.60 -5.98 -10.55
N LYS A 229 -26.43 -6.99 -10.31
CA LYS A 229 -27.71 -7.14 -11.01
C LYS A 229 -28.68 -5.98 -10.73
N PRO A 230 -28.93 -5.56 -9.47
CA PRO A 230 -29.77 -4.39 -9.17
C PRO A 230 -29.28 -3.10 -9.84
N LEU A 231 -27.96 -2.95 -9.99
CA LEU A 231 -27.33 -1.78 -10.58
C LEU A 231 -26.99 -1.92 -12.07
N LYS A 232 -27.44 -3.01 -12.72
CA LYS A 232 -27.16 -3.30 -14.15
C LYS A 232 -25.67 -3.20 -14.53
N MET A 233 -24.79 -3.66 -13.63
CA MET A 233 -23.34 -3.70 -13.83
C MET A 233 -22.90 -4.98 -14.57
N GLU A 234 -23.25 -5.11 -15.84
CA GLU A 234 -23.12 -6.35 -16.62
C GLU A 234 -21.69 -6.72 -17.02
N ASN A 235 -20.72 -5.81 -16.86
CA ASN A 235 -19.32 -6.02 -17.20
C ASN A 235 -18.43 -5.95 -15.94
N SER A 236 -19.00 -6.28 -14.79
CA SER A 236 -18.35 -6.27 -13.47
C SER A 236 -18.34 -7.66 -12.85
N SER A 237 -17.21 -8.04 -12.25
CA SER A 237 -17.06 -9.37 -11.62
C SER A 237 -15.82 -9.40 -10.72
N PHE A 238 -15.85 -10.25 -9.68
CA PHE A 238 -14.64 -10.65 -8.94
C PHE A 238 -13.94 -11.86 -9.56
N LEU A 239 -14.55 -12.46 -10.59
CA LEU A 239 -13.98 -13.54 -11.39
C LEU A 239 -13.69 -13.05 -12.81
N LEU A 240 -12.46 -13.29 -13.29
CA LEU A 240 -12.08 -12.99 -14.67
C LEU A 240 -12.60 -14.08 -15.62
N THR A 241 -13.88 -13.98 -15.99
CA THR A 241 -14.51 -14.91 -16.95
C THR A 241 -13.93 -14.76 -18.37
N PRO A 242 -14.06 -15.78 -19.25
CA PRO A 242 -13.60 -15.66 -20.64
C PRO A 242 -14.17 -14.45 -21.38
N LYS A 243 -15.45 -14.11 -21.14
CA LYS A 243 -16.12 -12.93 -21.72
C LYS A 243 -15.46 -11.62 -21.29
N LEU A 244 -15.10 -11.48 -20.01
CA LEU A 244 -14.45 -10.28 -19.49
C LEU A 244 -12.98 -10.22 -19.91
N LYS A 245 -12.28 -11.36 -19.92
CA LYS A 245 -10.90 -11.48 -20.38
C LYS A 245 -10.72 -11.00 -21.82
N ALA A 246 -11.69 -11.28 -22.71
CA ALA A 246 -11.66 -10.82 -24.09
C ALA A 246 -11.74 -9.28 -24.26
N LYS A 247 -12.19 -8.57 -23.22
CA LYS A 247 -12.35 -7.11 -23.20
C LYS A 247 -11.37 -6.41 -22.25
N LEU A 248 -10.49 -7.18 -21.61
CA LEU A 248 -9.57 -6.69 -20.59
C LEU A 248 -8.53 -5.78 -21.25
N ALA A 249 -8.34 -4.59 -20.69
CA ALA A 249 -7.23 -3.72 -21.06
C ALA A 249 -5.89 -4.37 -20.69
N THR A 250 -4.87 -4.11 -21.50
CA THR A 250 -3.48 -4.46 -21.18
C THR A 250 -2.93 -3.39 -20.25
N GLY A 251 -2.34 -3.80 -19.12
CA GLY A 251 -1.61 -2.91 -18.22
C GLY A 251 -0.17 -2.74 -18.68
N TYR A 252 0.41 -1.56 -18.50
CA TYR A 252 1.76 -1.25 -18.96
C TYR A 252 2.65 -0.71 -17.85
N ASN A 253 3.95 -1.01 -17.89
CA ASN A 253 4.93 -0.32 -17.05
C ASN A 253 5.22 1.10 -17.58
N ALA A 254 6.05 1.86 -16.85
CA ALA A 254 6.43 3.23 -17.24
C ALA A 254 7.03 3.34 -18.66
N ASN A 255 7.63 2.27 -19.17
CA ASN A 255 8.30 2.18 -20.48
C ASN A 255 7.41 1.56 -21.57
N ASN A 256 6.09 1.48 -21.37
CA ASN A 256 5.12 0.87 -22.28
C ASN A 256 5.33 -0.64 -22.54
N GLN A 257 6.01 -1.35 -21.64
CA GLN A 257 6.06 -2.81 -21.73
C GLN A 257 4.83 -3.41 -21.05
N PRO A 258 4.14 -4.38 -21.68
CA PRO A 258 2.92 -4.95 -21.12
C PRO A 258 3.21 -5.81 -19.89
N PHE A 259 2.33 -5.72 -18.90
CA PHE A 259 2.27 -6.66 -17.81
C PHE A 259 1.49 -7.93 -18.21
N PRO A 260 1.87 -9.10 -17.68
CA PRO A 260 1.06 -10.30 -17.82
C PRO A 260 -0.29 -10.14 -17.10
N ILE A 261 -1.31 -10.85 -17.59
CA ILE A 261 -2.64 -10.85 -16.99
C ILE A 261 -2.57 -11.33 -15.53
N PHE A 262 -3.19 -10.56 -14.64
CA PHE A 262 -3.29 -10.89 -13.22
C PHE A 262 -4.28 -12.04 -13.00
N LEU A 263 -3.84 -13.09 -12.30
CA LEU A 263 -4.71 -14.13 -11.76
C LEU A 263 -4.71 -13.99 -10.24
N SER A 264 -5.88 -13.80 -9.65
CA SER A 264 -6.03 -13.65 -8.20
C SER A 264 -5.82 -14.97 -7.47
N ASN A 265 -5.18 -14.90 -6.29
CA ASN A 265 -5.19 -15.98 -5.31
C ASN A 265 -5.45 -15.40 -3.90
N PRO A 266 -6.57 -15.70 -3.24
CA PRO A 266 -7.63 -16.65 -3.63
C PRO A 266 -8.36 -16.25 -4.91
N ILE A 267 -9.06 -17.20 -5.53
CA ILE A 267 -9.73 -16.99 -6.83
C ILE A 267 -10.73 -15.83 -6.79
N GLU A 268 -11.48 -15.74 -5.71
CA GLU A 268 -12.29 -14.58 -5.36
C GLU A 268 -11.49 -13.76 -4.34
N LEU A 269 -11.04 -12.55 -4.73
CA LEU A 269 -10.18 -11.68 -3.92
C LEU A 269 -10.96 -10.42 -3.51
N PRO A 270 -11.68 -10.42 -2.37
CA PRO A 270 -12.56 -9.32 -1.93
C PRO A 270 -11.86 -7.97 -1.78
N GLU A 271 -10.55 -8.01 -1.54
CA GLU A 271 -9.75 -6.83 -1.25
C GLU A 271 -9.22 -6.13 -2.50
N GLY A 272 -9.21 -6.79 -3.67
CA GLY A 272 -8.57 -6.23 -4.87
C GLY A 272 -8.90 -6.85 -6.23
N GLY A 273 -9.68 -7.94 -6.28
CA GLY A 273 -9.83 -8.77 -7.47
C GLY A 273 -10.89 -8.32 -8.48
N MET A 274 -11.61 -7.22 -8.21
CA MET A 274 -12.69 -6.79 -9.09
C MET A 274 -12.16 -6.24 -10.42
N VAL A 275 -12.85 -6.61 -11.50
CA VAL A 275 -12.76 -5.94 -12.79
C VAL A 275 -14.08 -5.24 -13.13
N SER A 276 -14.04 -4.11 -13.83
CA SER A 276 -15.25 -3.35 -14.21
C SER A 276 -14.99 -2.42 -15.42
N THR A 277 -15.97 -1.58 -15.75
CA THR A 277 -15.93 -0.55 -16.80
C THR A 277 -16.30 0.82 -16.21
N GLY A 278 -16.03 1.91 -16.93
CA GLY A 278 -16.48 3.24 -16.51
C GLY A 278 -17.99 3.36 -16.39
N HIS A 279 -18.72 2.75 -17.32
CA HIS A 279 -20.18 2.76 -17.31
C HIS A 279 -20.77 2.06 -16.08
N ASP A 280 -20.25 0.89 -15.72
CA ASP A 280 -20.69 0.15 -14.52
C ASP A 280 -20.37 0.92 -13.23
N MET A 281 -19.18 1.53 -13.16
CA MET A 281 -18.80 2.37 -12.01
C MET A 281 -19.65 3.64 -11.89
N ALA A 282 -20.11 4.21 -13.00
CA ALA A 282 -21.07 5.33 -12.98
C ALA A 282 -22.36 4.95 -12.22
N GLN A 283 -22.89 3.75 -12.49
CA GLN A 283 -24.11 3.24 -11.86
C GLN A 283 -23.90 3.02 -10.35
N PHE A 284 -22.75 2.45 -9.97
CA PHE A 284 -22.38 2.28 -8.57
C PHE A 284 -22.25 3.61 -7.81
N MET A 285 -21.57 4.61 -8.41
CA MET A 285 -21.46 5.94 -7.82
C MET A 285 -22.84 6.59 -7.65
N MET A 286 -23.70 6.53 -8.68
CA MET A 286 -25.04 7.09 -8.62
C MET A 286 -25.90 6.41 -7.53
N ALA A 287 -25.76 5.09 -7.34
CA ALA A 287 -26.46 4.38 -6.26
C ALA A 287 -26.07 4.91 -4.88
N HIS A 288 -24.77 5.05 -4.60
CA HIS A 288 -24.30 5.59 -3.32
C HIS A 288 -24.71 7.05 -3.12
N LEU A 289 -24.56 7.91 -4.15
CA LEU A 289 -24.95 9.33 -4.09
C LEU A 289 -26.46 9.52 -3.96
N ASN A 290 -27.25 8.52 -4.37
CA ASN A 290 -28.69 8.47 -4.21
C ASN A 290 -29.09 7.52 -3.06
N LYS A 291 -28.34 7.58 -1.95
CA LYS A 291 -28.70 6.96 -0.66
C LYS A 291 -28.95 5.45 -0.76
N GLY A 292 -28.19 4.76 -1.59
CA GLY A 292 -28.25 3.30 -1.77
C GLY A 292 -29.24 2.82 -2.83
N SER A 293 -29.81 3.72 -3.64
CA SER A 293 -30.78 3.35 -4.68
C SER A 293 -30.40 3.82 -6.09
N PHE A 294 -30.63 2.99 -7.09
CA PHE A 294 -30.45 3.31 -8.50
C PHE A 294 -31.67 2.84 -9.31
N GLU A 295 -32.28 3.74 -10.08
CA GLU A 295 -33.45 3.45 -10.93
C GLU A 295 -34.56 2.64 -10.22
N GLY A 296 -34.86 2.99 -8.97
CA GLY A 296 -35.89 2.32 -8.17
C GLY A 296 -35.48 0.96 -7.57
N LYS A 297 -34.23 0.52 -7.75
CA LYS A 297 -33.66 -0.65 -7.05
C LYS A 297 -32.76 -0.19 -5.91
N THR A 298 -32.96 -0.78 -4.74
CA THR A 298 -32.23 -0.42 -3.51
C THR A 298 -31.22 -1.51 -3.18
N ILE A 299 -29.95 -1.14 -3.07
CA ILE A 299 -28.86 -2.02 -2.60
C ILE A 299 -28.51 -1.78 -1.13
N LEU A 300 -28.85 -0.60 -0.59
CA LEU A 300 -28.71 -0.25 0.83
C LEU A 300 -29.88 0.65 1.24
N LYS A 301 -30.38 0.49 2.45
CA LYS A 301 -31.27 1.47 3.08
C LYS A 301 -30.53 2.81 3.22
N GLN A 302 -31.29 3.90 3.20
CA GLN A 302 -30.75 5.25 3.32
C GLN A 302 -29.82 5.39 4.54
N ASP A 303 -30.29 5.03 5.73
CA ASP A 303 -29.51 5.16 6.97
C ASP A 303 -28.21 4.33 6.92
N THR A 304 -28.22 3.19 6.23
CA THR A 304 -27.03 2.36 6.04
C THR A 304 -26.04 3.00 5.07
N ALA A 305 -26.52 3.58 3.97
CA ALA A 305 -25.68 4.31 3.03
C ALA A 305 -25.05 5.54 3.69
N GLU A 306 -25.83 6.30 4.46
CA GLU A 306 -25.34 7.44 5.26
C GLU A 306 -24.33 6.98 6.32
N LYS A 307 -24.57 5.85 6.99
CA LYS A 307 -23.62 5.24 7.91
C LYS A 307 -22.33 4.81 7.21
N MET A 308 -22.40 4.31 5.98
CA MET A 308 -21.19 3.98 5.20
C MET A 308 -20.37 5.21 4.83
N HIS A 309 -21.01 6.36 4.61
CA HIS A 309 -20.35 7.62 4.24
C HIS A 309 -19.83 8.40 5.44
N THR A 310 -20.35 8.12 6.64
CA THR A 310 -19.92 8.77 7.88
C THR A 310 -18.50 8.38 8.24
N ILE A 311 -17.69 9.35 8.69
CA ILE A 311 -16.34 9.09 9.20
C ILE A 311 -16.41 8.33 10.53
N HIS A 312 -15.81 7.14 10.57
CA HIS A 312 -15.76 6.28 11.76
C HIS A 312 -14.40 6.25 12.43
N TYR A 313 -13.34 6.65 11.71
CA TYR A 313 -12.01 6.83 12.26
C TYR A 313 -11.31 8.05 11.68
N SER A 314 -10.71 8.83 12.57
CA SER A 314 -9.86 9.98 12.24
C SER A 314 -8.70 10.03 13.23
N VAL A 315 -7.48 10.23 12.74
CA VAL A 315 -6.34 10.57 13.59
C VAL A 315 -6.53 11.96 14.21
N HIS A 316 -7.22 12.85 13.48
CA HIS A 316 -7.57 14.20 13.91
C HIS A 316 -8.86 14.64 13.19
N PRO A 317 -9.74 15.48 13.76
CA PRO A 317 -10.96 15.93 13.06
C PRO A 317 -10.73 16.57 11.68
N LYS A 318 -9.57 17.18 11.46
CA LYS A 318 -9.13 17.77 10.17
C LYS A 318 -8.41 16.77 9.23
N ILE A 319 -8.13 15.57 9.71
CA ILE A 319 -7.55 14.45 8.97
C ILE A 319 -8.45 13.22 9.23
N PRO A 320 -9.67 13.18 8.65
CA PRO A 320 -10.44 11.96 8.63
C PRO A 320 -9.64 10.86 7.91
N ASN A 321 -9.82 9.59 8.27
CA ASN A 321 -9.13 8.51 7.56
C ASN A 321 -10.13 7.60 6.87
N MET A 322 -11.10 7.08 7.63
CA MET A 322 -11.96 6.00 7.18
C MET A 322 -13.43 6.29 7.50
N ALA A 323 -14.25 6.23 6.46
CA ALA A 323 -15.63 5.80 6.56
C ALA A 323 -15.71 4.27 6.33
N TYR A 324 -16.89 3.66 6.27
CA TYR A 324 -16.94 2.21 6.03
C TYR A 324 -16.75 1.89 4.54
N GLY A 325 -15.58 1.31 4.23
CA GLY A 325 -15.18 0.97 2.87
C GLY A 325 -14.61 2.13 2.06
N PHE A 326 -14.82 3.38 2.52
CA PHE A 326 -14.28 4.58 1.89
C PHE A 326 -13.18 5.21 2.75
N GLU A 327 -12.22 5.82 2.06
CA GLU A 327 -11.12 6.60 2.59
C GLU A 327 -11.35 8.08 2.30
N THR A 328 -10.58 8.91 2.98
CA THR A 328 -10.53 10.35 2.73
C THR A 328 -9.07 10.73 2.46
N TYR A 329 -8.57 10.53 1.25
CA TYR A 329 -7.21 10.94 0.90
C TYR A 329 -7.13 12.43 0.49
N TYR A 330 -5.94 12.98 0.35
CA TYR A 330 -5.71 14.32 -0.26
C TYR A 330 -6.55 15.45 0.33
N HIS A 331 -6.69 15.50 1.66
CA HIS A 331 -7.48 16.53 2.35
C HIS A 331 -7.18 17.96 1.93
N SER A 332 -5.91 18.25 1.65
CA SER A 332 -5.46 19.57 1.18
C SER A 332 -6.03 19.95 -0.19
N SER A 333 -6.44 18.97 -1.00
CA SER A 333 -7.04 19.13 -2.33
C SER A 333 -8.57 19.09 -2.32
N HIS A 334 -9.22 18.84 -1.18
CA HIS A 334 -10.69 18.75 -1.10
C HIS A 334 -11.41 20.09 -1.18
N ASN A 335 -10.69 21.20 -1.17
CA ASN A 335 -11.28 22.52 -1.23
C ASN A 335 -12.42 22.76 -0.20
N LYS A 336 -12.21 22.26 1.04
CA LYS A 336 -13.16 22.25 2.16
C LYS A 336 -14.47 21.50 1.92
N GLN A 337 -14.57 20.75 0.82
CA GLN A 337 -15.71 19.88 0.58
C GLN A 337 -15.56 18.58 1.38
N PHE A 338 -16.69 17.99 1.77
CA PHE A 338 -16.70 16.63 2.27
C PHE A 338 -16.58 15.66 1.09
N VAL A 339 -15.45 14.94 1.03
CA VAL A 339 -15.15 13.98 -0.03
C VAL A 339 -14.76 12.66 0.61
N ILE A 340 -15.41 11.59 0.16
CA ILE A 340 -15.04 10.20 0.45
C ILE A 340 -14.67 9.51 -0.86
N GLY A 341 -13.79 8.54 -0.83
CA GLY A 341 -13.34 7.87 -2.04
C GLY A 341 -12.62 6.56 -1.78
N LYS A 342 -12.10 5.95 -2.84
CA LYS A 342 -11.22 4.80 -2.74
C LYS A 342 -10.26 4.81 -3.91
N GLY A 343 -8.97 4.74 -3.60
CA GLY A 343 -7.91 4.48 -4.58
C GLY A 343 -7.67 2.98 -4.74
N GLY A 344 -7.17 2.58 -5.90
CA GLY A 344 -6.76 1.22 -6.21
C GLY A 344 -5.52 1.19 -7.08
N ASP A 345 -4.55 0.38 -6.68
CA ASP A 345 -3.25 0.28 -7.31
C ASP A 345 -2.83 -1.19 -7.42
N ILE A 346 -2.53 -1.62 -8.64
CA ILE A 346 -1.81 -2.86 -8.96
C ILE A 346 -0.86 -2.57 -10.13
N PRO A 347 0.17 -3.38 -10.39
CA PRO A 347 1.05 -3.18 -11.53
C PRO A 347 0.26 -3.03 -12.84
N GLY A 348 0.51 -1.92 -13.54
CA GLY A 348 -0.09 -1.54 -14.79
C GLY A 348 -1.46 -0.90 -14.69
N PHE A 349 -2.06 -0.75 -13.50
CA PHE A 349 -3.39 -0.15 -13.34
C PHE A 349 -3.50 0.71 -12.07
N HIS A 350 -3.97 1.95 -12.28
CA HIS A 350 -4.22 2.91 -11.21
C HIS A 350 -5.63 3.47 -11.34
N SER A 351 -6.42 3.38 -10.27
CA SER A 351 -7.83 3.77 -10.26
C SER A 351 -8.20 4.61 -9.05
N TRP A 352 -9.14 5.52 -9.20
CA TRP A 352 -9.65 6.31 -8.09
C TRP A 352 -11.12 6.64 -8.34
N MET A 353 -11.95 6.34 -7.36
CA MET A 353 -13.33 6.81 -7.24
C MET A 353 -13.46 7.84 -6.10
N TRP A 354 -14.07 8.98 -6.33
CA TRP A 354 -14.42 9.96 -5.28
C TRP A 354 -15.88 10.36 -5.38
N LEU A 355 -16.49 10.64 -4.22
CA LEU A 355 -17.87 11.05 -4.05
C LEU A 355 -17.90 12.31 -3.20
N LEU A 356 -18.76 13.25 -3.58
CA LEU A 356 -19.18 14.41 -2.80
C LEU A 356 -20.66 14.24 -2.48
N PRO A 357 -21.01 13.51 -1.39
CA PRO A 357 -22.40 13.17 -1.10
C PRO A 357 -23.32 14.39 -0.98
N GLU A 358 -22.84 15.46 -0.35
CA GLU A 358 -23.58 16.72 -0.18
C GLU A 358 -23.98 17.37 -1.51
N HIS A 359 -23.16 17.18 -2.54
CA HIS A 359 -23.37 17.75 -3.88
C HIS A 359 -23.96 16.75 -4.87
N LYS A 360 -24.14 15.48 -4.45
CA LYS A 360 -24.52 14.36 -5.32
C LYS A 360 -23.63 14.24 -6.56
N VAL A 361 -22.33 14.52 -6.41
CA VAL A 361 -21.33 14.46 -7.49
C VAL A 361 -20.37 13.32 -7.23
N GLY A 362 -20.01 12.58 -8.28
CA GLY A 362 -18.99 11.53 -8.21
C GLY A 362 -18.06 11.57 -9.41
N GLY A 363 -16.82 11.17 -9.21
CA GLY A 363 -15.84 10.99 -10.26
C GLY A 363 -15.14 9.63 -10.15
N PHE A 364 -14.82 9.04 -11.29
CA PHE A 364 -14.08 7.80 -11.37
C PHE A 364 -13.07 7.85 -12.51
N ILE A 365 -11.83 7.45 -12.23
CA ILE A 365 -10.77 7.27 -13.22
C ILE A 365 -10.14 5.89 -13.05
N VAL A 366 -9.77 5.27 -14.18
CA VAL A 366 -8.81 4.17 -14.24
C VAL A 366 -7.85 4.38 -15.41
N VAL A 367 -6.56 4.14 -15.18
CA VAL A 367 -5.46 4.29 -16.13
C VAL A 367 -4.69 2.98 -16.21
N ASN A 368 -4.25 2.56 -17.41
CA ASN A 368 -3.53 1.30 -17.62
C ASN A 368 -2.00 1.47 -17.83
N LYS A 369 -1.33 2.31 -17.03
CA LYS A 369 0.13 2.50 -17.09
C LYS A 369 0.71 2.87 -15.72
N ASP A 370 1.89 2.35 -15.36
CA ASP A 370 2.62 2.65 -14.11
C ASP A 370 3.16 4.10 -14.03
N LYS A 371 2.24 5.06 -13.99
CA LYS A 371 2.48 6.49 -13.81
C LYS A 371 1.28 7.10 -13.09
N GLU A 372 1.53 8.14 -12.30
CA GLU A 372 0.53 8.69 -11.39
C GLU A 372 0.22 10.16 -11.70
N PHE A 373 -1.02 10.43 -12.09
CA PHE A 373 -1.60 11.78 -12.28
C PHE A 373 -3.03 11.93 -11.74
N ARG A 374 -3.57 10.92 -11.03
CA ARG A 374 -4.96 10.94 -10.53
C ARG A 374 -5.16 12.09 -9.53
N GLU A 375 -4.17 12.36 -8.68
CA GLU A 375 -4.22 13.50 -7.76
C GLU A 375 -4.21 14.84 -8.51
N GLU A 376 -3.43 14.95 -9.60
CA GLU A 376 -3.40 16.15 -10.44
C GLU A 376 -4.78 16.39 -11.08
N LEU A 377 -5.41 15.35 -11.63
CA LEU A 377 -6.76 15.42 -12.18
C LEU A 377 -7.78 15.81 -11.11
N PHE A 378 -7.74 15.15 -9.95
CA PHE A 378 -8.67 15.42 -8.86
C PHE A 378 -8.52 16.87 -8.36
N ARG A 379 -7.29 17.35 -8.18
CA ARG A 379 -7.02 18.74 -7.80
C ARG A 379 -7.50 19.73 -8.85
N ALA A 380 -7.26 19.46 -10.13
CA ALA A 380 -7.77 20.29 -11.23
C ALA A 380 -9.31 20.34 -11.23
N PHE A 381 -9.96 19.20 -11.00
CA PHE A 381 -11.42 19.10 -10.87
C PHE A 381 -11.93 19.92 -9.68
N MET A 382 -11.35 19.74 -8.50
CA MET A 382 -11.75 20.48 -7.30
C MET A 382 -11.53 21.98 -7.44
N ASN A 383 -10.43 22.42 -8.07
CA ASN A 383 -10.17 23.83 -8.32
C ASN A 383 -11.14 24.44 -9.33
N ARG A 384 -11.53 23.68 -10.36
CA ARG A 384 -12.47 24.13 -11.39
C ARG A 384 -13.89 24.31 -10.86
N TYR A 385 -14.36 23.34 -10.08
CA TYR A 385 -15.76 23.21 -9.69
C TYR A 385 -16.10 23.63 -8.26
N TYR A 386 -15.09 23.61 -7.38
CA TYR A 386 -15.20 24.00 -5.98
C TYR A 386 -14.01 24.89 -5.59
N PRO A 387 -13.78 26.04 -6.25
CA PRO A 387 -12.61 26.88 -5.98
C PRO A 387 -12.61 27.39 -4.53
N LEU A 388 -11.48 27.23 -3.83
CA LEU A 388 -11.30 27.82 -2.51
C LEU A 388 -10.98 29.32 -2.59
N PRO A 389 -11.63 30.16 -1.76
CA PRO A 389 -11.08 31.48 -1.45
C PRO A 389 -9.77 31.31 -0.66
N LYS A 390 -8.69 31.97 -1.10
CA LYS A 390 -7.44 32.04 -0.32
C LYS A 390 -7.75 32.66 1.04
N LYS A 391 -7.51 31.92 2.13
CA LYS A 391 -7.55 32.44 3.51
C LYS A 391 -6.21 32.15 4.18
N GLU A 392 -5.69 33.13 4.91
CA GLU A 392 -4.48 32.94 5.70
C GLU A 392 -4.70 31.89 6.79
N GLN A 393 -3.69 31.01 6.94
CA GLN A 393 -3.65 30.00 7.99
C GLN A 393 -3.22 30.67 9.29
N SER A 394 -4.03 30.57 10.34
CA SER A 394 -3.59 30.92 11.69
C SER A 394 -2.70 29.82 12.25
N TYR A 395 -1.63 30.23 12.93
CA TYR A 395 -0.71 29.35 13.65
C TYR A 395 -0.82 29.62 15.16
N MET A 396 -0.64 28.56 15.95
CA MET A 396 -0.51 28.68 17.40
C MET A 396 0.89 29.12 17.77
N THR A 397 1.01 29.91 18.83
CA THR A 397 2.28 30.18 19.49
C THR A 397 2.51 29.10 20.56
N SER A 398 3.60 28.35 20.43
CA SER A 398 3.92 27.24 21.33
C SER A 398 5.31 27.41 21.91
N SER A 399 5.45 27.20 23.22
CA SER A 399 6.77 27.17 23.87
C SER A 399 7.51 25.87 23.56
N PRO A 400 8.86 25.88 23.51
CA PRO A 400 9.64 24.67 23.35
C PRO A 400 9.30 23.58 24.39
N GLN A 401 9.05 23.97 25.64
CA GLN A 401 8.65 23.05 26.73
C GLN A 401 7.34 22.32 26.43
N GLN A 402 6.36 22.99 25.84
CA GLN A 402 5.11 22.35 25.42
C GLN A 402 5.32 21.36 24.27
N LEU A 403 6.29 21.65 23.39
CA LEU A 403 6.58 20.82 22.23
C LEU A 403 7.42 19.57 22.54
N LYS A 404 8.21 19.59 23.62
CA LYS A 404 9.03 18.44 24.06
C LYS A 404 8.24 17.13 24.16
N ARG A 405 6.95 17.17 24.53
CA ARG A 405 6.12 15.96 24.63
C ARG A 405 5.97 15.20 23.30
N PHE A 406 6.14 15.88 22.16
CA PHE A 406 6.05 15.29 20.83
C PHE A 406 7.38 14.69 20.36
N GLU A 407 8.50 15.05 20.98
CA GLU A 407 9.83 14.56 20.58
C GLU A 407 9.93 13.04 20.68
N GLY A 408 10.65 12.45 19.75
CA GLY A 408 10.94 11.01 19.74
C GLY A 408 11.01 10.43 18.33
N THR A 409 11.25 9.13 18.31
CA THR A 409 11.27 8.32 17.09
C THR A 409 9.92 7.61 16.94
N TYR A 410 9.35 7.67 15.76
CA TYR A 410 8.08 7.03 15.42
C TYR A 410 8.31 6.05 14.28
N ARG A 411 7.91 4.79 14.45
CA ARG A 411 8.01 3.74 13.44
C ARG A 411 6.65 3.46 12.82
N ASP A 412 6.59 3.47 11.49
CA ASP A 412 5.37 3.17 10.76
C ASP A 412 4.86 1.75 11.07
N LEU A 413 3.54 1.62 11.24
CA LEU A 413 2.90 0.33 11.58
C LEU A 413 2.80 -0.66 10.41
N ARG A 414 3.07 -0.21 9.18
CA ARG A 414 2.98 -1.01 7.97
C ARG A 414 4.34 -1.17 7.28
N ILE A 415 5.14 -0.11 7.23
CA ILE A 415 6.44 -0.09 6.56
C ILE A 415 7.55 0.12 7.60
N ASN A 416 8.07 -0.97 8.18
CA ASN A 416 9.09 -0.91 9.25
C ASN A 416 10.25 0.07 9.06
N PRO A 417 10.89 0.18 7.87
CA PRO A 417 12.00 1.11 7.68
C PRO A 417 11.58 2.58 7.56
N TRP A 418 10.28 2.87 7.52
CA TRP A 418 9.76 4.23 7.58
C TRP A 418 9.78 4.74 9.02
N ILE A 419 10.82 5.50 9.33
CA ILE A 419 11.00 6.16 10.63
C ILE A 419 10.78 7.66 10.47
N THR A 420 9.99 8.24 11.38
CA THR A 420 9.85 9.70 11.52
C THR A 420 10.45 10.14 12.85
N LYS A 421 11.50 10.96 12.82
CA LYS A 421 12.09 11.60 14.00
C LYS A 421 11.51 12.98 14.19
N ILE A 422 11.02 13.27 15.40
CA ILE A 422 10.47 14.57 15.78
C ILE A 422 11.39 15.23 16.80
N THR A 423 11.80 16.47 16.52
CA THR A 423 12.58 17.31 17.46
C THR A 423 11.95 18.69 17.62
N ALA A 424 11.97 19.24 18.83
CA ALA A 424 11.46 20.58 19.11
C ALA A 424 12.57 21.62 18.93
N THR A 425 12.25 22.76 18.32
CA THR A 425 13.18 23.87 18.16
C THR A 425 13.03 24.90 19.28
N SER A 426 14.09 25.68 19.52
CA SER A 426 14.04 26.82 20.44
C SER A 426 13.05 27.91 20.01
N GLN A 427 12.63 27.91 18.74
CA GLN A 427 11.68 28.87 18.15
C GLN A 427 10.22 28.43 18.28
N GLY A 428 9.91 27.36 19.02
CA GLY A 428 8.53 26.90 19.18
C GLY A 428 7.98 26.20 17.93
N GLN A 429 8.83 25.48 17.20
CA GLN A 429 8.46 24.66 16.05
C GLN A 429 8.86 23.20 16.28
N LEU A 430 8.33 22.30 15.44
CA LEU A 430 8.85 20.94 15.34
C LEU A 430 9.64 20.79 14.04
N ILE A 431 10.61 19.90 14.05
CA ILE A 431 11.26 19.36 12.86
C ILE A 431 10.83 17.90 12.76
N ALA A 432 10.27 17.52 11.61
CA ALA A 432 10.06 16.11 11.25
C ALA A 432 11.09 15.70 10.21
N GLU A 433 11.80 14.61 10.48
CA GLU A 433 12.73 13.97 9.55
C GLU A 433 12.26 12.55 9.28
N ASP A 434 11.91 12.26 8.03
CA ASP A 434 11.49 10.94 7.55
C ASP A 434 12.14 10.64 6.18
N PRO A 435 11.85 9.51 5.53
CA PRO A 435 12.45 9.19 4.22
C PRO A 435 12.13 10.18 3.09
N MET A 436 11.13 11.06 3.23
CA MET A 436 10.82 12.14 2.29
C MET A 436 11.63 13.42 2.57
N GLY A 437 12.42 13.43 3.64
CA GLY A 437 13.34 14.49 4.01
C GLY A 437 12.96 15.18 5.31
N LYS A 438 13.59 16.34 5.52
CA LYS A 438 13.45 17.14 6.73
C LYS A 438 12.52 18.32 6.49
N ASN A 439 11.49 18.49 7.32
CA ASN A 439 10.49 19.53 7.19
C ASN A 439 10.26 20.25 8.51
N ILE A 440 10.12 21.57 8.47
CA ILE A 440 9.74 22.41 9.61
C ILE A 440 8.22 22.41 9.73
N LEU A 441 7.73 22.16 10.93
CA LEU A 441 6.32 22.02 11.27
C LEU A 441 5.89 23.12 12.23
N ARG A 442 4.82 23.82 11.85
CA ARG A 442 4.19 24.85 12.68
C ARG A 442 2.87 24.35 13.24
N GLN A 443 2.63 24.61 14.51
CA GLN A 443 1.43 24.15 15.18
C GLN A 443 0.20 24.96 14.74
N ILE A 444 -0.90 24.27 14.45
CA ILE A 444 -2.18 24.87 14.05
C ILE A 444 -3.37 24.36 14.87
N ASP A 445 -3.15 23.36 15.71
CA ASP A 445 -4.10 22.76 16.67
C ASP A 445 -3.29 22.06 17.78
N PRO A 446 -3.79 21.85 19.02
CA PRO A 446 -3.11 21.10 20.07
C PRO A 446 -2.39 19.81 19.68
N LEU A 447 -2.88 19.07 18.67
CA LEU A 447 -2.29 17.83 18.15
C LEU A 447 -2.07 17.87 16.62
N LEU A 448 -2.13 19.04 15.99
CA LEU A 448 -2.00 19.17 14.53
C LEU A 448 -0.95 20.23 14.16
N PHE A 449 -0.11 19.84 13.23
CA PHE A 449 0.95 20.65 12.67
C PHE A 449 0.83 20.68 11.16
N LYS A 450 1.44 21.70 10.55
CA LYS A 450 1.49 21.87 9.11
C LYS A 450 2.90 22.24 8.69
N ASP A 451 3.39 21.63 7.62
CA ASP A 451 4.69 21.97 7.06
C ASP A 451 4.61 23.13 6.06
N GLU A 452 5.76 23.55 5.55
CA GLU A 452 5.91 24.64 4.59
C GLU A 452 5.26 24.35 3.23
N LYS A 453 5.07 23.07 2.88
CA LYS A 453 4.39 22.61 1.65
C LYS A 453 2.88 22.48 1.86
N GLY A 454 2.42 22.64 3.08
CA GLY A 454 1.02 22.58 3.48
C GLY A 454 0.51 21.17 3.80
N ALA A 455 1.38 20.17 3.92
CA ALA A 455 1.00 18.85 4.40
C ALA A 455 0.80 18.87 5.92
N PHE A 456 -0.14 18.06 6.40
CA PHE A 456 -0.48 17.98 7.81
C PHE A 456 0.25 16.84 8.50
N LEU A 457 0.74 17.10 9.72
CA LEU A 457 1.15 16.07 10.67
C LEU A 457 0.21 16.10 11.87
N ALA A 458 -0.47 15.00 12.14
CA ALA A 458 -1.32 14.84 13.32
C ALA A 458 -0.69 13.88 14.32
N PHE A 459 -0.72 14.25 15.60
CA PHE A 459 -0.41 13.36 16.71
C PHE A 459 -1.68 12.77 17.30
N LYS A 460 -1.57 11.56 17.85
CA LYS A 460 -2.64 10.92 18.61
C LYS A 460 -2.11 10.48 19.97
N LYS A 461 -2.94 10.68 21.00
CA LYS A 461 -2.66 10.21 22.36
C LYS A 461 -2.95 8.72 22.50
N SER A 462 -2.17 8.05 23.35
CA SER A 462 -2.49 6.73 23.90
C SER A 462 -3.50 6.83 25.04
N ASP A 463 -4.00 5.69 25.51
CA ASP A 463 -4.97 5.61 26.62
C ASP A 463 -4.47 6.29 27.91
N ASP A 464 -3.16 6.30 28.14
CA ASP A 464 -2.51 6.94 29.30
C ASP A 464 -2.34 8.48 29.14
N GLY A 465 -2.79 9.05 28.02
CA GLY A 465 -2.71 10.47 27.71
C GLY A 465 -1.37 10.93 27.13
N SER A 466 -0.37 10.05 27.04
CA SER A 466 0.92 10.34 26.38
C SER A 466 0.76 10.39 24.85
N ILE A 467 1.70 11.02 24.15
CA ILE A 467 1.72 10.98 22.68
C ILE A 467 2.24 9.61 22.23
N GLY A 468 1.34 8.78 21.70
CA GLY A 468 1.66 7.41 21.30
C GLY A 468 1.84 7.24 19.79
N TYR A 469 1.24 8.10 18.97
CA TYR A 469 1.24 7.94 17.53
C TYR A 469 1.30 9.26 16.78
N LEU A 470 1.69 9.18 15.50
CA LEU A 470 1.52 10.26 14.53
C LEU A 470 1.07 9.73 13.16
N GLN A 471 0.56 10.62 12.31
CA GLN A 471 0.39 10.42 10.88
C GLN A 471 0.90 11.65 10.13
N TYR A 472 1.68 11.43 9.07
CA TYR A 472 2.26 12.50 8.25
C TYR A 472 2.21 12.14 6.74
N HIS A 473 3.36 11.91 6.10
CA HIS A 473 3.43 11.63 4.65
C HIS A 473 2.85 10.27 4.25
N ASN A 474 2.97 9.25 5.10
CA ASN A 474 2.32 7.97 4.83
C ASN A 474 0.83 8.04 5.19
N THR A 475 -0.03 8.18 4.19
CA THR A 475 -1.48 8.32 4.38
C THR A 475 -2.20 7.00 4.61
N VAL A 476 -1.54 5.86 4.42
CA VAL A 476 -2.13 4.51 4.56
C VAL A 476 -1.78 3.84 5.90
N SER A 477 -1.07 4.54 6.78
CA SER A 477 -0.64 4.00 8.08
C SER A 477 -0.42 5.12 9.08
N MET A 478 -0.44 4.79 10.36
CA MET A 478 0.08 5.63 11.43
C MET A 478 1.46 5.11 11.85
N ALA A 479 2.28 5.99 12.41
CA ALA A 479 3.53 5.62 13.06
C ALA A 479 3.37 5.62 14.58
N GLN A 480 3.88 4.59 15.23
CA GLN A 480 3.87 4.45 16.69
C GLN A 480 5.18 5.01 17.27
N LYS A 481 5.08 5.77 18.35
CA LYS A 481 6.22 6.24 19.12
C LYS A 481 6.94 5.03 19.72
N ILE A 482 8.22 4.87 19.41
CA ILE A 482 9.05 3.80 19.96
C ILE A 482 9.92 4.35 21.08
N SER A 483 10.16 3.53 22.10
CA SER A 483 11.17 3.84 23.10
C SER A 483 12.56 3.75 22.45
N PRO A 484 13.50 4.64 22.80
CA PRO A 484 14.88 4.50 22.37
C PRO A 484 15.38 3.11 22.71
N SER A 485 15.88 2.39 21.72
CA SER A 485 16.46 1.06 21.94
C SER A 485 17.66 1.19 22.88
N LYS A 486 17.78 0.30 23.86
CA LYS A 486 19.02 0.21 24.65
C LYS A 486 20.14 -0.15 23.68
N HIS A 487 21.20 0.67 23.63
CA HIS A 487 22.37 0.35 22.81
C HIS A 487 22.97 -0.98 23.27
N PHE A 488 23.51 -1.74 22.31
CA PHE A 488 24.14 -3.03 22.59
C PHE A 488 25.35 -2.85 23.51
N SER A 489 25.60 -3.81 24.40
CA SER A 489 26.63 -3.69 25.44
C SER A 489 28.06 -3.63 24.89
N ASP A 490 28.27 -4.05 23.64
CA ASP A 490 29.56 -4.24 22.98
C ASP A 490 29.73 -3.39 21.70
N VAL A 491 28.85 -2.41 21.48
CA VAL A 491 28.95 -1.45 20.37
C VAL A 491 29.01 -0.05 20.99
N SER A 492 30.09 0.70 20.76
CA SER A 492 30.18 2.09 21.18
C SER A 492 29.59 3.02 20.12
N ASP A 493 29.20 4.24 20.51
CA ASP A 493 28.73 5.26 19.55
C ASP A 493 29.81 5.69 18.55
N SER A 494 31.09 5.49 18.89
CA SER A 494 32.24 5.73 18.01
C SER A 494 32.56 4.56 17.07
N HIS A 495 31.86 3.41 17.20
CA HIS A 495 32.10 2.26 16.35
C HIS A 495 31.79 2.60 14.88
N PRO A 496 32.62 2.21 13.89
CA PRO A 496 32.41 2.59 12.48
C PRO A 496 31.06 2.15 11.89
N TYR A 497 30.41 1.16 12.51
CA TYR A 497 29.09 0.65 12.13
C TYR A 497 27.95 1.08 13.04
N ALA A 498 28.19 1.92 14.06
CA ALA A 498 27.18 2.29 15.05
C ALA A 498 25.88 2.82 14.40
N THR A 499 26.00 3.72 13.42
CA THR A 499 24.86 4.27 12.67
C THR A 499 24.03 3.20 12.00
N TYR A 500 24.67 2.21 11.37
CA TYR A 500 23.97 1.13 10.68
C TYR A 500 23.29 0.19 11.69
N ILE A 501 24.02 -0.22 12.72
CA ILE A 501 23.53 -1.15 13.75
C ILE A 501 22.33 -0.55 14.47
N TYR A 502 22.44 0.68 14.98
CA TYR A 502 21.35 1.32 15.71
C TYR A 502 20.20 1.73 14.79
N GLY A 503 20.47 2.08 13.53
CA GLY A 503 19.42 2.31 12.53
C GLY A 503 18.56 1.07 12.30
N VAL A 504 19.17 -0.10 12.11
CA VAL A 504 18.43 -1.36 11.92
C VAL A 504 17.79 -1.85 13.21
N GLN A 505 18.37 -1.54 14.37
CA GLN A 505 17.74 -1.76 15.67
C GLN A 505 16.47 -0.92 15.84
N ASP A 506 16.48 0.36 15.46
CA ASP A 506 15.32 1.25 15.51
C ASP A 506 14.18 0.78 14.58
N PHE A 507 14.53 0.16 13.44
CA PHE A 507 13.55 -0.52 12.57
C PHE A 507 12.88 -1.72 13.25
N GLY A 508 13.36 -2.16 14.42
CA GLY A 508 12.83 -3.29 15.18
C GLY A 508 13.32 -4.66 14.68
N VAL A 509 14.42 -4.69 13.94
CA VAL A 509 14.92 -5.91 13.28
C VAL A 509 15.93 -6.63 14.17
N LEU A 510 16.96 -5.92 14.63
CA LEU A 510 18.05 -6.51 15.41
C LEU A 510 17.67 -6.71 16.88
N GLN A 511 18.03 -7.88 17.41
CA GLN A 511 17.93 -8.22 18.83
C GLN A 511 19.31 -8.62 19.34
N GLY A 512 19.60 -8.28 20.60
CA GLY A 512 20.84 -8.69 21.26
C GLY A 512 20.74 -10.13 21.76
N ASP A 513 21.88 -10.71 22.15
CA ASP A 513 21.87 -11.99 22.87
C ASP A 513 21.31 -11.83 24.30
N SER A 514 21.38 -12.89 25.11
CA SER A 514 20.93 -12.85 26.51
C SER A 514 21.62 -11.78 27.37
N ASN A 515 22.82 -11.33 26.98
CA ASN A 515 23.56 -10.25 27.64
C ASN A 515 23.36 -8.89 26.97
N HIS A 516 22.46 -8.83 25.98
CA HIS A 516 22.23 -7.66 25.13
C HIS A 516 23.47 -7.24 24.32
N ALA A 517 24.33 -8.22 23.96
CA ALA A 517 25.47 -8.02 23.08
C ALA A 517 25.09 -8.29 21.61
N PHE A 518 25.67 -7.53 20.68
CA PHE A 518 25.46 -7.65 19.23
C PHE A 518 26.50 -8.54 18.54
N ARG A 519 27.74 -8.55 19.06
CA ARG A 519 28.91 -9.27 18.53
C ARG A 519 29.25 -8.86 17.09
N PRO A 520 29.66 -7.60 16.85
CA PRO A 520 29.78 -7.03 15.50
C PRO A 520 30.71 -7.80 14.54
N LEU A 521 31.77 -8.43 15.08
CA LEU A 521 32.75 -9.20 14.30
C LEU A 521 32.41 -10.69 14.15
N ALA A 522 31.31 -11.16 14.75
CA ALA A 522 30.86 -12.54 14.55
C ALA A 522 30.20 -12.68 13.17
N PRO A 523 30.41 -13.81 12.46
CA PRO A 523 29.63 -14.11 11.26
C PRO A 523 28.14 -14.22 11.57
N ILE A 524 27.29 -13.75 10.65
CA ILE A 524 25.85 -14.00 10.71
C ILE A 524 25.51 -15.30 9.98
N THR A 525 24.59 -16.08 10.55
CA THR A 525 24.14 -17.33 9.90
C THR A 525 23.18 -17.06 8.74
N ARG A 526 22.99 -18.05 7.87
CA ARG A 526 22.01 -17.98 6.78
C ARG A 526 20.59 -17.76 7.29
N ALA A 527 20.21 -18.44 8.37
CA ALA A 527 18.87 -18.35 8.94
C ALA A 527 18.60 -17.00 9.62
N GLU A 528 19.58 -16.47 10.36
CA GLU A 528 19.48 -15.15 10.97
C GLU A 528 19.35 -14.05 9.91
N PHE A 529 20.19 -14.07 8.86
CA PHE A 529 20.08 -13.08 7.79
C PHE A 529 18.71 -13.13 7.09
N ALA A 530 18.21 -14.33 6.78
CA ALA A 530 16.88 -14.51 6.20
C ALA A 530 15.78 -13.93 7.09
N SER A 531 15.83 -14.22 8.40
CA SER A 531 14.89 -13.68 9.38
C SER A 531 14.96 -12.16 9.50
N ASP A 532 16.15 -11.60 9.65
CA ASP A 532 16.35 -10.16 9.78
C ASP A 532 15.87 -9.42 8.54
N PHE A 533 16.09 -9.98 7.36
CA PHE A 533 15.61 -9.38 6.12
C PHE A 533 14.09 -9.43 5.99
N ILE A 534 13.43 -10.54 6.33
CA ILE A 534 11.96 -10.64 6.37
C ILE A 534 11.35 -9.63 7.34
N ARG A 535 11.93 -9.49 8.54
CA ARG A 535 11.51 -8.48 9.51
C ARG A 535 11.71 -7.07 8.99
N LEU A 536 12.82 -6.79 8.31
CA LEU A 536 13.09 -5.47 7.75
C LEU A 536 12.01 -5.06 6.76
N ILE A 537 11.64 -5.94 5.84
CA ILE A 537 10.64 -5.62 4.80
C ILE A 537 9.20 -5.69 5.31
N GLY A 538 8.97 -6.19 6.54
CA GLY A 538 7.66 -6.16 7.19
C GLY A 538 6.60 -7.06 6.53
N VAL A 539 7.02 -8.21 6.01
CA VAL A 539 6.12 -9.18 5.35
C VAL A 539 5.73 -10.31 6.30
N HIS A 540 4.53 -10.85 6.12
CA HIS A 540 4.01 -11.99 6.85
C HIS A 540 4.82 -13.26 6.52
N THR A 541 5.17 -14.02 7.56
CA THR A 541 5.94 -15.26 7.44
C THR A 541 5.13 -16.38 6.79
N SER A 542 5.77 -17.43 6.27
CA SER A 542 5.01 -18.54 5.66
C SER A 542 4.24 -19.37 6.69
N THR A 543 3.10 -19.89 6.25
CA THR A 543 2.29 -20.89 6.95
C THR A 543 2.34 -22.27 6.27
N ASN A 544 3.02 -22.38 5.14
CA ASN A 544 3.26 -23.67 4.50
C ASN A 544 4.33 -24.47 5.27
N PRO A 545 4.35 -25.81 5.09
CA PRO A 545 5.42 -26.63 5.61
C PRO A 545 6.80 -26.15 5.13
N VAL A 546 7.77 -26.15 6.05
CA VAL A 546 9.16 -25.79 5.73
C VAL A 546 9.76 -26.83 4.77
N ALA A 547 10.26 -26.35 3.63
CA ALA A 547 10.75 -27.17 2.52
C ALA A 547 12.05 -27.93 2.88
N PHE A 548 12.95 -27.31 3.64
CA PHE A 548 14.24 -27.89 3.99
C PHE A 548 14.18 -28.72 5.26
N THR A 549 14.67 -29.95 5.18
CA THR A 549 14.62 -30.94 6.26
C THR A 549 15.35 -30.48 7.52
N ASP A 550 16.51 -29.85 7.34
CA ASP A 550 17.37 -29.31 8.40
C ASP A 550 16.89 -27.97 8.98
N SER A 551 15.83 -27.38 8.40
CA SER A 551 15.25 -26.10 8.85
C SER A 551 13.86 -26.26 9.48
N LYS A 552 13.28 -27.47 9.49
CA LYS A 552 11.93 -27.71 10.05
C LYS A 552 11.78 -27.31 11.51
N ASN A 553 12.84 -27.51 12.30
CA ASN A 553 12.88 -27.16 13.72
C ASN A 553 13.64 -25.85 13.98
N SER A 554 14.03 -25.12 12.93
CA SER A 554 14.66 -23.82 13.08
C SER A 554 13.64 -22.82 13.63
N PRO A 555 14.03 -21.95 14.60
CA PRO A 555 13.17 -20.85 15.03
C PRO A 555 12.83 -19.87 13.88
N TYR A 556 13.62 -19.89 12.80
CA TYR A 556 13.45 -19.04 11.61
C TYR A 556 12.84 -19.78 10.41
N GLY A 557 12.31 -20.98 10.62
CA GLY A 557 11.81 -21.84 9.54
C GLY A 557 10.74 -21.17 8.67
N LYS A 558 9.87 -20.33 9.27
CA LYS A 558 8.78 -19.65 8.56
C LYS A 558 9.27 -18.48 7.70
N GLU A 559 10.28 -17.75 8.16
CA GLU A 559 10.94 -16.68 7.42
C GLU A 559 11.73 -17.25 6.25
N ILE A 560 12.47 -18.34 6.47
CA ILE A 560 13.18 -19.06 5.41
C ILE A 560 12.17 -19.53 4.35
N GLN A 561 11.08 -20.16 4.77
CA GLN A 561 10.05 -20.67 3.87
C GLN A 561 9.35 -19.55 3.08
N ALA A 562 9.16 -18.37 3.66
CA ALA A 562 8.62 -17.20 2.93
C ALA A 562 9.55 -16.76 1.78
N LEU A 563 10.86 -16.76 1.99
CA LEU A 563 11.83 -16.44 0.93
C LEU A 563 11.90 -17.55 -0.15
N VAL A 564 11.70 -18.81 0.22
CA VAL A 564 11.61 -19.93 -0.75
C VAL A 564 10.39 -19.75 -1.64
N GLU A 565 9.24 -19.43 -1.07
CA GLU A 565 7.99 -19.16 -1.80
C GLU A 565 8.10 -17.95 -2.72
N ALA A 566 8.94 -16.99 -2.37
CA ALA A 566 9.24 -15.83 -3.21
C ALA A 566 10.28 -16.12 -4.31
N ASP A 567 10.80 -17.35 -4.40
CA ASP A 567 11.97 -17.76 -5.20
C ASP A 567 13.27 -16.96 -4.89
N ALA A 568 13.30 -16.28 -3.74
CA ALA A 568 14.44 -15.47 -3.33
C ALA A 568 15.53 -16.25 -2.61
N LEU A 569 15.24 -17.47 -2.17
CA LEU A 569 16.17 -18.29 -1.40
C LEU A 569 16.13 -19.74 -1.86
N LYS A 570 17.33 -20.32 -2.05
CA LYS A 570 17.53 -21.72 -2.44
C LYS A 570 18.44 -22.43 -1.41
N GLY A 571 18.20 -23.73 -1.24
CA GLY A 571 19.05 -24.60 -0.44
C GLY A 571 20.39 -24.87 -1.13
N THR A 572 21.33 -25.45 -0.38
CA THR A 572 22.56 -26.00 -0.95
C THR A 572 22.29 -27.28 -1.74
N THR A 573 21.22 -27.98 -1.35
CA THR A 573 20.57 -29.02 -2.15
C THR A 573 19.07 -28.71 -2.27
N THR A 574 18.31 -29.60 -2.91
CA THR A 574 16.84 -29.49 -2.95
C THR A 574 16.18 -29.70 -1.59
N THR A 575 16.87 -30.30 -0.61
CA THR A 575 16.30 -30.68 0.71
C THR A 575 17.07 -30.12 1.91
N THR A 576 18.21 -29.47 1.68
CA THR A 576 19.14 -28.98 2.73
C THR A 576 19.44 -27.50 2.54
N PHE A 577 19.38 -26.71 3.62
CA PHE A 577 19.64 -25.26 3.60
C PHE A 577 20.88 -24.84 4.39
N GLU A 578 21.30 -25.62 5.37
CA GLU A 578 22.38 -25.35 6.33
C GLU A 578 22.13 -24.06 7.15
N PRO A 579 21.06 -23.99 7.97
CA PRO A 579 20.62 -22.74 8.59
C PRO A 579 21.67 -22.07 9.49
N ASN A 580 22.53 -22.87 10.13
CA ASN A 580 23.47 -22.40 11.16
C ASN A 580 24.88 -22.08 10.64
N ARG A 581 25.18 -22.33 9.36
CA ARG A 581 26.48 -21.93 8.81
C ARG A 581 26.50 -20.44 8.51
N PRO A 582 27.68 -19.79 8.53
CA PRO A 582 27.82 -18.42 8.04
C PRO A 582 27.29 -18.28 6.60
N ILE A 583 26.54 -17.21 6.36
CA ILE A 583 26.16 -16.81 5.01
C ILE A 583 27.33 -16.08 4.36
N THR A 584 27.55 -16.30 3.06
CA THR A 584 28.53 -15.52 2.29
C THR A 584 27.91 -14.22 1.77
N ARG A 585 28.73 -13.21 1.48
CA ARG A 585 28.26 -11.93 0.93
C ARG A 585 27.50 -12.08 -0.40
N GLN A 586 27.87 -13.05 -1.23
CA GLN A 586 27.19 -13.33 -2.50
C GLN A 586 25.84 -14.03 -2.33
N GLU A 587 25.68 -14.88 -1.31
CA GLU A 587 24.39 -15.49 -0.97
C GLU A 587 23.40 -14.44 -0.46
N ALA A 588 23.85 -13.57 0.44
CA ALA A 588 23.07 -12.43 0.92
C ALA A 588 22.64 -11.51 -0.25
N ALA A 589 23.57 -11.23 -1.17
CA ALA A 589 23.28 -10.40 -2.34
C ALA A 589 22.18 -10.99 -3.24
N VAL A 590 22.17 -12.31 -3.45
CA VAL A 590 21.10 -12.98 -4.22
C VAL A 590 19.75 -12.82 -3.55
N ILE A 591 19.65 -13.05 -2.24
CA ILE A 591 18.38 -12.87 -1.50
C ILE A 591 17.86 -11.43 -1.68
N ILE A 592 18.73 -10.44 -1.47
CA ILE A 592 18.40 -9.02 -1.63
C ILE A 592 17.91 -8.72 -3.05
N PHE A 593 18.67 -9.15 -4.07
CA PHE A 593 18.34 -8.85 -5.45
C PHE A 593 17.03 -9.51 -5.89
N GLU A 594 16.83 -10.79 -5.55
CA GLU A 594 15.60 -11.52 -5.89
C GLU A 594 14.36 -10.89 -5.26
N VAL A 595 14.42 -10.54 -3.97
CA VAL A 595 13.34 -9.79 -3.31
C VAL A 595 13.16 -8.40 -3.94
N SER A 596 14.24 -7.72 -4.32
CA SER A 596 14.17 -6.40 -4.95
C SER A 596 13.53 -6.43 -6.34
N LYS A 597 13.70 -7.52 -7.10
CA LYS A 597 12.96 -7.71 -8.36
C LYS A 597 11.46 -7.74 -8.11
N SER A 598 11.05 -8.41 -7.04
CA SER A 598 9.64 -8.51 -6.65
C SER A 598 9.12 -7.17 -6.09
N LEU A 599 9.74 -6.64 -5.05
CA LEU A 599 9.26 -5.46 -4.30
C LEU A 599 9.51 -4.12 -4.99
N LEU A 600 10.66 -3.97 -5.67
CA LEU A 600 11.16 -2.68 -6.17
C LEU A 600 11.25 -2.63 -7.70
N ASN A 601 10.77 -3.66 -8.41
CA ASN A 601 11.00 -3.82 -9.86
C ASN A 601 12.48 -3.65 -10.24
N ALA A 602 13.39 -4.15 -9.40
CA ALA A 602 14.81 -4.01 -9.62
C ALA A 602 15.23 -4.63 -10.96
N GLN A 603 15.99 -3.87 -11.75
CA GLN A 603 16.62 -4.37 -12.97
C GLN A 603 18.06 -4.79 -12.69
N PRO A 604 18.62 -5.72 -13.48
CA PRO A 604 20.06 -5.97 -13.46
C PRO A 604 20.84 -4.66 -13.63
N ALA A 605 21.90 -4.52 -12.85
CA ALA A 605 22.79 -3.36 -12.91
C ALA A 605 24.23 -3.84 -12.98
N ASN A 606 25.08 -3.04 -13.61
CA ASN A 606 26.49 -3.38 -13.79
C ASN A 606 27.36 -2.64 -12.76
N ALA A 607 28.37 -3.33 -12.25
CA ALA A 607 29.40 -2.75 -11.40
C ALA A 607 30.79 -3.31 -11.77
N SER A 608 31.82 -2.48 -11.63
CA SER A 608 33.21 -2.88 -11.84
C SER A 608 33.73 -3.58 -10.58
N LEU A 609 33.78 -4.91 -10.61
CA LEU A 609 34.14 -5.74 -9.47
C LEU A 609 35.61 -6.17 -9.51
N LYS A 610 36.25 -6.24 -8.35
CA LYS A 610 37.53 -6.92 -8.14
C LYS A 610 37.29 -8.31 -7.55
N GLY A 611 38.08 -9.30 -7.97
CA GLY A 611 38.02 -10.67 -7.47
C GLY A 611 37.00 -11.54 -8.20
N SER A 612 36.88 -12.80 -7.76
CA SER A 612 35.96 -13.77 -8.39
C SER A 612 34.59 -13.76 -7.70
N VAL A 613 33.54 -13.76 -8.51
CA VAL A 613 32.15 -13.98 -8.09
C VAL A 613 31.65 -15.21 -8.82
N ASP A 614 30.90 -16.07 -8.14
CA ASP A 614 30.36 -17.24 -8.82
C ASP A 614 29.31 -16.84 -9.87
N PRO A 615 29.25 -17.52 -11.03
CA PRO A 615 28.35 -17.13 -12.12
C PRO A 615 26.88 -16.98 -11.70
N TRP A 616 26.41 -17.80 -10.76
CA TRP A 616 25.04 -17.78 -10.26
C TRP A 616 24.70 -16.54 -9.41
N ALA A 617 25.71 -15.89 -8.82
CA ALA A 617 25.53 -14.71 -7.97
C ALA A 617 25.95 -13.39 -8.64
N ASN A 618 26.61 -13.46 -9.80
CA ASN A 618 27.25 -12.31 -10.44
C ASN A 618 26.30 -11.12 -10.65
N GLN A 619 25.09 -11.35 -11.17
CA GLN A 619 24.11 -10.28 -11.37
C GLN A 619 23.67 -9.62 -10.06
N ALA A 620 23.46 -10.42 -9.02
CA ALA A 620 23.02 -9.92 -7.72
C ALA A 620 24.11 -9.13 -7.00
N VAL A 621 25.36 -9.59 -7.06
CA VAL A 621 26.51 -8.87 -6.50
C VAL A 621 26.71 -7.55 -7.24
N GLN A 622 26.61 -7.52 -8.58
CA GLN A 622 26.70 -6.27 -9.33
C GLN A 622 25.56 -5.30 -8.96
N TYR A 623 24.34 -5.80 -8.76
CA TYR A 623 23.22 -4.99 -8.28
C TYR A 623 23.51 -4.36 -6.91
N VAL A 624 23.82 -5.19 -5.90
CA VAL A 624 24.13 -4.73 -4.53
C VAL A 624 25.26 -3.71 -4.54
N VAL A 625 26.31 -3.96 -5.30
CA VAL A 625 27.45 -3.05 -5.40
C VAL A 625 27.07 -1.75 -6.11
N SER A 626 26.34 -1.82 -7.23
CA SER A 626 25.91 -0.63 -7.98
C SER A 626 24.97 0.27 -7.17
N LYS A 627 24.22 -0.31 -6.23
CA LYS A 627 23.29 0.39 -5.35
C LYS A 627 23.93 0.84 -4.03
N GLY A 628 25.21 0.52 -3.79
CA GLY A 628 25.91 0.90 -2.56
C GLY A 628 25.40 0.18 -1.31
N LEU A 629 24.93 -1.06 -1.46
CA LEU A 629 24.33 -1.85 -0.38
C LEU A 629 25.40 -2.63 0.42
N TYR A 630 26.38 -1.91 0.96
CA TYR A 630 27.49 -2.46 1.75
C TYR A 630 28.03 -1.42 2.75
N GLY A 631 28.88 -1.85 3.68
CA GLY A 631 29.46 -0.98 4.69
C GLY A 631 30.86 -0.44 4.33
N PRO A 632 31.54 0.21 5.28
CA PRO A 632 32.87 0.79 5.10
C PRO A 632 34.00 -0.24 4.87
N GLU A 633 33.76 -1.55 5.04
CA GLU A 633 34.72 -2.60 4.71
C GLU A 633 35.05 -2.70 3.22
N VAL A 634 34.13 -2.27 2.36
CA VAL A 634 34.27 -2.37 0.91
C VAL A 634 35.05 -1.17 0.40
N ILE A 635 36.29 -1.44 -0.03
CA ILE A 635 37.22 -0.42 -0.51
C ILE A 635 37.15 -0.36 -2.05
N SER A 636 37.13 0.86 -2.59
CA SER A 636 37.26 1.11 -4.03
C SER A 636 38.69 1.53 -4.37
N SER A 637 39.26 0.94 -5.43
CA SER A 637 40.55 1.34 -5.98
C SER A 637 40.48 1.36 -7.50
N LYS A 638 40.80 2.51 -8.12
CA LYS A 638 40.73 2.70 -9.60
C LYS A 638 39.38 2.28 -10.19
N ASN A 639 38.28 2.64 -9.54
CA ASN A 639 36.90 2.27 -9.89
C ASN A 639 36.58 0.77 -9.83
N LEU A 640 37.49 -0.07 -9.31
CA LEU A 640 37.20 -1.48 -9.01
C LEU A 640 36.81 -1.62 -7.54
N ILE A 641 35.66 -2.24 -7.31
CA ILE A 641 35.08 -2.44 -5.98
C ILE A 641 35.40 -3.85 -5.49
N ASP A 642 36.12 -3.95 -4.38
CA ASP A 642 36.50 -5.22 -3.75
C ASP A 642 35.43 -5.66 -2.73
N TYR A 643 34.33 -6.22 -3.25
CA TYR A 643 33.20 -6.68 -2.42
C TYR A 643 33.51 -7.99 -1.67
N LYS A 644 34.59 -8.71 -2.03
CA LYS A 644 34.98 -9.99 -1.40
C LYS A 644 33.79 -10.96 -1.28
N ALA A 645 33.15 -11.24 -2.41
CA ALA A 645 31.83 -11.85 -2.50
C ALA A 645 31.72 -13.25 -1.84
N LYS A 646 32.80 -14.00 -1.79
CA LYS A 646 32.85 -15.37 -1.26
C LYS A 646 33.12 -15.45 0.25
N GLU A 647 33.51 -14.35 0.88
CA GLU A 647 33.79 -14.33 2.31
C GLU A 647 32.50 -14.40 3.14
N PRO A 648 32.58 -14.94 4.37
CA PRO A 648 31.49 -14.85 5.34
C PRO A 648 31.08 -13.39 5.59
N LEU A 649 29.77 -13.15 5.68
CA LEU A 649 29.19 -11.86 6.06
C LEU A 649 29.24 -11.70 7.58
N LEU A 650 29.82 -10.61 8.07
CA LEU A 650 29.82 -10.29 9.50
C LEU A 650 28.52 -9.59 9.92
N ARG A 651 28.12 -9.69 11.19
CA ARG A 651 26.90 -9.04 11.72
C ARG A 651 26.87 -7.53 11.46
N GLN A 652 27.99 -6.84 11.67
CA GLN A 652 28.08 -5.40 11.40
C GLN A 652 27.89 -5.06 9.91
N GLU A 653 28.39 -5.92 9.02
CA GLU A 653 28.28 -5.74 7.56
C GLU A 653 26.84 -6.03 7.10
N ALA A 654 26.20 -7.03 7.69
CA ALA A 654 24.78 -7.31 7.48
C ALA A 654 23.92 -6.11 7.92
N ALA A 655 24.23 -5.48 9.07
CA ALA A 655 23.53 -4.27 9.49
C ALA A 655 23.70 -3.11 8.48
N ALA A 656 24.90 -2.91 7.94
CA ALA A 656 25.13 -1.90 6.90
C ALA A 656 24.33 -2.19 5.62
N LEU A 657 24.34 -3.45 5.17
CA LEU A 657 23.58 -3.90 4.00
C LEU A 657 22.07 -3.65 4.19
N LEU A 658 21.51 -4.08 5.34
CA LEU A 658 20.10 -3.95 5.67
C LEU A 658 19.69 -2.48 5.83
N TYR A 659 20.51 -1.67 6.49
CA TYR A 659 20.28 -0.23 6.62
C TYR A 659 20.23 0.46 5.27
N ASN A 660 21.22 0.22 4.42
CA ASN A 660 21.28 0.83 3.10
C ASN A 660 20.14 0.34 2.19
N TYR A 661 19.72 -0.92 2.35
CA TYR A 661 18.54 -1.44 1.68
C TYR A 661 17.27 -0.70 2.11
N ALA A 662 17.07 -0.49 3.41
CA ALA A 662 15.95 0.28 3.94
C ALA A 662 15.89 1.70 3.33
N GLN A 663 17.05 2.35 3.18
CA GLN A 663 17.12 3.66 2.52
C GLN A 663 16.80 3.58 1.02
N LEU A 664 17.19 2.49 0.35
CA LEU A 664 16.92 2.29 -1.08
C LEU A 664 15.43 2.19 -1.39
N ILE A 665 14.62 1.59 -0.49
CA ILE A 665 13.16 1.45 -0.66
C ILE A 665 12.48 2.81 -0.94
N PHE A 666 13.04 3.91 -0.42
CA PHE A 666 12.46 5.25 -0.54
C PHE A 666 13.16 6.14 -1.57
N LYS A 667 14.23 5.66 -2.22
CA LYS A 667 14.92 6.39 -3.29
C LYS A 667 14.18 6.17 -4.61
N LYS A 668 13.73 7.27 -5.23
CA LYS A 668 13.07 7.27 -6.54
C LYS A 668 14.07 7.15 -7.68
#